data_AF-A0A7W5A491-F1
#
_entry.id   AF-A0A7W5A491-F1
#
_cell.length_a   1.000
_cell.length_b   1.000
_cell.length_c   1.000
_cell.angle_alpha   90.00
_cell.angle_beta   90.00
_cell.angle_gamma   90.00
#
_symmetry.space_group_name_H-M   'P 1'
#
loop_
_entity.id
_entity.type
_entity.pdbx_description
1 polymer ?
#
loop_
_entity_poly.entity_id
_entity_poly.type
_entity_poly.pdbx_seq_one_letter_code
_entity_poly.pdbx_strand_id
1 'polypeptide(L)'
;MAQGDDSETGSADWSHTRAYLQSDPTKWNSLSWVAARTLIESVNDVLGRGAQGLVENLRAHWTKKDAPLTIPAFGVSRFLVIGDTGEQDPSQYVVAPALARAARESSERERAGFVLVLSDVIYPSGNVNDYVDGFYKPYRSNRVPDLEAPLDVRDKFSLPENVPVYAMPGNHDWYDGLYGFAHQFLYAADAPPTWPSHLLAPSFDDTLGRWCWIRDRFGRIMWRTPSEPAGRAAPARWGEPAPDGEPAPEAPLQQAPYFVIETEHVDLVCIDTGIDGAIDGPQYDWLSSLGGEKPKILMTGKPLLVNGERRKGEVSGRPGETVYDVVAHRRRRYVATVGGDTHNFQLYDPSSPDSSRDGLWHIVSGGGGAYTHATHPIRAATSDARTDARFRPTRLFPRSAESLAYFAQQLVPSVWRLLLTVVLFGGGVVLGRWLAETGWSGAGGAAIAAMIVLMLLHQVPQRPGRSHFVRHLLLRLEALVAGVLATLFLHDYLPDAAGELLVLFGSSTLWICLNAWCMRWSRWWSPVERVPGWYHVAFACVLAALAALALVPWGLSDVGQDARTVSWWLVVAVGIYVVVAIAGWRRRIVDDVHGDSAERWLKRSVVWALLAQAAVVSGEMLRVLSGEGLTLLFASGLLGLLPWAAIALVVLAALLAPDLLTRHLRHDPVRRAQAWLRWRRWLAQPLVFLAPPVTLTLWWRIADAVDSAWMRAAFALPALIVVTAVAMLVVDWLRREHQRLYMPLLIVAILAVGVLLLGAAVPGLHDVPGFSGPAQLANELSTWWPAMAVAAALFTAVAIAAAVLLAHLVFLGAYSLIADPKAWVSPRYRPGGPTPYDFISQAAATAIIDAEHDRMGAQPAVVDVVGRRTRRRAQIAFPGLNPPFGPIQKFVSEIYSLDEPPFFKHFLEFETSPTEVVVKIHRVRGDQPVEIEEVARIGLTAAAARRD
;
A
#
# COMPACT_ATOMS: atom_id res chain seq x y z
N MET A 1 -11.03 25.38 -12.07
CA MET A 1 -9.87 26.27 -11.80
C MET A 1 -8.89 26.06 -12.94
N ALA A 2 -8.43 27.16 -13.53
CA ALA A 2 -7.73 27.21 -14.81
C ALA A 2 -6.54 26.24 -14.89
N GLN A 3 -6.56 25.39 -15.91
CA GLN A 3 -5.36 24.73 -16.41
C GLN A 3 -4.50 25.85 -17.02
N GLY A 4 -3.52 26.32 -16.26
CA GLY A 4 -2.54 27.30 -16.75
C GLY A 4 -1.77 26.68 -17.92
N ASP A 5 -1.50 27.50 -18.91
CA ASP A 5 -0.68 27.18 -20.07
C ASP A 5 0.72 26.76 -19.58
N ASP A 6 1.04 25.47 -19.74
CA ASP A 6 2.29 24.84 -19.27
C ASP A 6 3.51 25.24 -20.13
N SER A 7 3.33 26.15 -21.11
CA SER A 7 4.34 26.56 -22.09
C SER A 7 5.40 27.56 -21.56
N GLU A 8 5.21 28.16 -20.39
CA GLU A 8 6.12 29.22 -19.90
C GLU A 8 7.28 28.75 -18.99
N THR A 9 7.36 27.48 -18.54
CA THR A 9 8.36 27.11 -17.48
C THR A 9 9.23 25.86 -17.66
N GLY A 10 9.12 25.04 -18.72
CA GLY A 10 10.06 23.93 -18.94
C GLY A 10 9.61 22.86 -19.95
N SER A 11 10.42 21.79 -20.07
CA SER A 11 10.42 20.74 -21.12
C SER A 11 9.09 20.45 -21.83
N ALA A 12 9.11 20.35 -23.17
CA ALA A 12 7.97 19.87 -23.95
C ALA A 12 7.64 18.38 -23.70
N ASP A 13 8.48 17.63 -22.98
CA ASP A 13 8.28 16.20 -22.71
C ASP A 13 6.93 15.92 -22.04
N TRP A 14 6.52 16.71 -21.05
CA TRP A 14 5.23 16.50 -20.39
C TRP A 14 4.05 16.67 -21.34
N SER A 15 4.08 17.68 -22.20
CA SER A 15 3.01 17.89 -23.20
C SER A 15 2.90 16.73 -24.19
N HIS A 16 4.03 16.17 -24.64
CA HIS A 16 4.04 15.00 -25.52
C HIS A 16 3.55 13.74 -24.79
N THR A 17 4.02 13.50 -23.55
CA THR A 17 3.55 12.39 -22.71
C THR A 17 2.04 12.45 -22.48
N ARG A 18 1.52 13.63 -22.15
CA ARG A 18 0.09 13.84 -21.93
C ARG A 18 -0.72 13.62 -23.21
N ALA A 19 -0.26 14.14 -24.34
CA ALA A 19 -0.91 13.92 -25.63
C ALA A 19 -0.94 12.44 -26.01
N TYR A 20 0.16 11.72 -25.78
CA TYR A 20 0.26 10.29 -26.02
C TYR A 20 -0.74 9.48 -25.18
N LEU A 21 -0.78 9.69 -23.85
CA LEU A 21 -1.71 8.96 -22.98
C LEU A 21 -3.18 9.32 -23.23
N GLN A 22 -3.46 10.48 -23.84
CA GLN A 22 -4.80 10.84 -24.28
C GLN A 22 -5.21 10.15 -25.59
N SER A 23 -4.27 9.94 -26.51
CA SER A 23 -4.54 9.30 -27.79
C SER A 23 -4.59 7.77 -27.67
N ASP A 24 -3.70 7.19 -26.87
CA ASP A 24 -3.59 5.75 -26.67
C ASP A 24 -3.51 5.44 -25.15
N PRO A 25 -4.67 5.38 -24.46
CA PRO A 25 -4.69 5.18 -23.01
C PRO A 25 -4.24 3.77 -22.60
N THR A 26 -3.58 3.67 -21.45
CA THR A 26 -3.16 2.39 -20.85
C THR A 26 -4.30 1.73 -20.07
N LYS A 27 -4.14 0.43 -19.76
CA LYS A 27 -5.03 -0.39 -18.92
C LYS A 27 -5.40 0.30 -17.60
N TRP A 28 -4.44 1.00 -16.99
CA TRP A 28 -4.60 1.65 -15.69
C TRP A 28 -4.90 3.14 -15.82
N ASN A 29 -4.31 3.83 -16.79
CA ASN A 29 -4.35 5.29 -17.01
C ASN A 29 -3.80 6.11 -15.83
N SER A 30 -4.33 5.86 -14.63
CA SER A 30 -3.90 6.34 -13.32
C SER A 30 -3.90 5.15 -12.36
N LEU A 31 -2.72 4.62 -12.04
CA LEU A 31 -2.63 3.45 -11.16
C LEU A 31 -2.85 3.89 -9.71
N SER A 32 -3.79 3.24 -9.02
CA SER A 32 -4.01 3.43 -7.59
C SER A 32 -3.67 2.16 -6.83
N TRP A 33 -2.68 2.26 -5.94
CA TRP A 33 -2.20 1.16 -5.09
C TRP A 33 -3.20 0.68 -4.04
N VAL A 34 -4.20 1.50 -3.73
CA VAL A 34 -5.29 1.18 -2.79
C VAL A 34 -6.57 0.73 -3.49
N ALA A 35 -6.58 0.68 -4.83
CA ALA A 35 -7.74 0.18 -5.56
C ALA A 35 -7.87 -1.34 -5.42
N ALA A 36 -9.11 -1.82 -5.29
CA ALA A 36 -9.40 -3.24 -5.13
C ALA A 36 -8.78 -4.11 -6.25
N ARG A 37 -8.80 -3.63 -7.50
CA ARG A 37 -8.20 -4.34 -8.64
C ARG A 37 -6.70 -4.57 -8.42
N THR A 38 -5.96 -3.53 -8.05
CA THR A 38 -4.52 -3.58 -7.81
C THR A 38 -4.19 -4.55 -6.68
N LEU A 39 -4.91 -4.45 -5.55
CA LEU A 39 -4.73 -5.35 -4.41
C LEU A 39 -4.99 -6.83 -4.75
N ILE A 40 -5.97 -7.10 -5.62
CA ILE A 40 -6.28 -8.46 -6.09
C ILE A 40 -5.18 -8.97 -7.03
N GLU A 41 -4.71 -8.15 -7.97
CA GLU A 41 -3.63 -8.54 -8.90
C GLU A 41 -2.32 -8.84 -8.14
N SER A 42 -2.06 -8.11 -7.05
CA SER A 42 -0.89 -8.26 -6.16
C SER A 42 -1.09 -9.23 -4.98
N VAL A 43 -2.19 -10.00 -4.91
CA VAL A 43 -2.50 -10.88 -3.76
C VAL A 43 -1.37 -11.86 -3.41
N ASN A 44 -0.61 -12.29 -4.41
CA ASN A 44 0.52 -13.21 -4.23
C ASN A 44 1.68 -12.60 -3.42
N ASP A 45 1.76 -11.28 -3.22
CA ASP A 45 2.69 -10.67 -2.26
C ASP A 45 2.50 -11.26 -0.85
N VAL A 46 1.23 -11.31 -0.41
CA VAL A 46 0.86 -11.80 0.92
C VAL A 46 0.97 -13.32 0.98
N LEU A 47 0.53 -14.01 -0.07
CA LEU A 47 0.56 -15.47 -0.13
C LEU A 47 1.99 -16.02 -0.26
N GLY A 48 2.89 -15.33 -0.96
CA GLY A 48 4.28 -15.72 -1.23
C GLY A 48 5.17 -15.71 -0.01
N ARG A 49 4.99 -14.73 0.88
CA ARG A 49 5.63 -14.73 2.20
C ARG A 49 5.23 -15.94 3.05
N GLY A 50 4.12 -16.60 2.67
CA GLY A 50 3.57 -17.78 3.31
C GLY A 50 3.97 -19.11 2.67
N ALA A 51 4.08 -19.15 1.34
CA ALA A 51 4.34 -20.35 0.54
C ALA A 51 5.82 -20.75 0.57
N GLN A 52 6.16 -21.64 1.50
CA GLN A 52 7.55 -22.02 1.79
C GLN A 52 8.20 -22.68 0.56
N GLY A 53 9.36 -22.17 0.12
CA GLY A 53 10.15 -22.74 -0.97
C GLY A 53 9.56 -22.56 -2.37
N LEU A 54 8.38 -21.93 -2.52
CA LEU A 54 7.72 -21.83 -3.83
C LEU A 54 8.47 -20.89 -4.77
N VAL A 55 8.85 -19.70 -4.29
CA VAL A 55 9.59 -18.71 -5.08
C VAL A 55 10.94 -19.28 -5.49
N GLU A 56 11.63 -19.97 -4.56
CA GLU A 56 12.92 -20.62 -4.79
C GLU A 56 12.82 -21.73 -5.86
N ASN A 57 11.79 -22.59 -5.76
CA ASN A 57 11.59 -23.65 -6.75
C ASN A 57 11.23 -23.08 -8.14
N LEU A 58 10.43 -22.03 -8.20
CA LEU A 58 10.12 -21.34 -9.45
C LEU A 58 11.37 -20.66 -10.02
N ARG A 59 12.21 -20.03 -9.20
CA ARG A 59 13.45 -19.40 -9.63
C ARG A 59 14.40 -20.42 -10.24
N ALA A 60 14.55 -21.57 -9.58
CA ALA A 60 15.32 -22.70 -10.08
C ALA A 60 14.76 -23.26 -11.40
N HIS A 61 13.44 -23.22 -11.61
CA HIS A 61 12.81 -23.61 -12.88
C HIS A 61 13.11 -22.63 -14.01
N TRP A 62 13.05 -21.32 -13.73
CA TRP A 62 13.31 -20.27 -14.72
C TRP A 62 14.80 -20.08 -15.04
N THR A 63 15.70 -20.65 -14.23
CA THR A 63 17.14 -20.61 -14.46
C THR A 63 17.58 -21.77 -15.35
N LYS A 64 18.12 -21.48 -16.55
CA LYS A 64 18.68 -22.51 -17.44
C LYS A 64 20.01 -23.03 -16.88
N LYS A 65 20.11 -24.34 -16.65
CA LYS A 65 21.29 -24.97 -16.03
C LYS A 65 22.48 -25.17 -16.99
N ASP A 66 22.21 -25.26 -18.28
CA ASP A 66 23.20 -25.62 -19.30
C ASP A 66 23.74 -24.41 -20.09
N ALA A 67 23.39 -23.19 -19.69
CA ALA A 67 23.81 -21.96 -20.33
C ALA A 67 24.66 -21.10 -19.39
N PRO A 68 25.70 -20.41 -19.88
CA PRO A 68 26.46 -19.49 -19.05
C PRO A 68 25.56 -18.36 -18.55
N LEU A 69 25.64 -18.06 -17.25
CA LEU A 69 24.94 -16.93 -16.62
C LEU A 69 25.70 -15.61 -16.83
N THR A 70 26.51 -15.53 -17.88
CA THR A 70 27.36 -14.38 -18.20
C THR A 70 26.98 -13.85 -19.57
N ILE A 71 26.73 -12.54 -19.64
CA ILE A 71 26.45 -11.78 -20.85
C ILE A 71 27.72 -11.01 -21.22
N PRO A 72 28.42 -11.36 -22.31
CA PRO A 72 29.60 -10.63 -22.74
C PRO A 72 29.20 -9.29 -23.36
N ALA A 73 29.73 -8.20 -22.81
CA ALA A 73 29.54 -6.83 -23.31
C ALA A 73 30.89 -6.10 -23.41
N PHE A 74 31.89 -6.79 -23.96
CA PHE A 74 33.24 -6.26 -24.15
C PHE A 74 33.20 -4.97 -24.98
N GLY A 75 34.05 -3.99 -24.65
CA GLY A 75 34.06 -2.67 -25.26
C GLY A 75 32.98 -1.70 -24.75
N VAL A 76 32.01 -2.16 -23.95
CA VAL A 76 31.02 -1.26 -23.33
C VAL A 76 31.65 -0.57 -22.13
N SER A 77 31.79 0.75 -22.23
CA SER A 77 32.26 1.62 -21.15
C SER A 77 31.17 2.55 -20.61
N ARG A 78 30.04 2.70 -21.31
CA ARG A 78 28.90 3.54 -20.92
C ARG A 78 27.58 2.76 -20.97
N PHE A 79 26.78 2.83 -19.91
CA PHE A 79 25.45 2.19 -19.85
C PHE A 79 24.48 2.95 -18.94
N LEU A 80 23.18 2.69 -19.12
CA LEU A 80 22.11 3.33 -18.34
C LEU A 80 21.42 2.31 -17.41
N VAL A 81 20.98 2.77 -16.24
CA VAL A 81 20.25 1.96 -15.26
C VAL A 81 18.99 2.70 -14.82
N ILE A 82 17.83 2.04 -14.90
CA ILE A 82 16.53 2.61 -14.50
C ILE A 82 15.78 1.60 -13.65
N GLY A 83 15.36 1.97 -12.43
CA GLY A 83 14.67 1.04 -11.52
C GLY A 83 13.18 1.33 -11.38
N ASP A 84 12.38 0.29 -11.08
CA ASP A 84 10.99 0.41 -10.64
C ASP A 84 10.14 1.24 -11.60
N THR A 85 10.10 0.80 -12.85
CA THR A 85 9.57 1.61 -13.97
C THR A 85 8.07 1.49 -14.19
N GLY A 86 7.44 0.43 -13.71
CA GLY A 86 6.27 -0.19 -14.32
C GLY A 86 4.85 0.36 -14.15
N GLU A 87 4.61 1.61 -13.74
CA GLU A 87 3.27 2.03 -13.26
C GLU A 87 2.19 2.14 -14.34
N GLN A 88 2.57 2.15 -15.61
CA GLN A 88 1.67 2.30 -16.77
C GLN A 88 0.90 3.63 -16.75
N ASP A 89 1.46 4.65 -16.11
CA ASP A 89 0.82 5.94 -15.88
C ASP A 89 1.74 7.11 -16.31
N PRO A 90 1.28 8.37 -16.22
CA PRO A 90 2.07 9.55 -16.58
C PRO A 90 3.44 9.63 -15.92
N SER A 91 3.58 9.10 -14.70
CA SER A 91 4.77 9.22 -13.89
C SER A 91 5.90 8.28 -14.37
N GLN A 92 5.55 7.19 -15.06
CA GLN A 92 6.48 6.39 -15.85
C GLN A 92 6.77 7.05 -17.21
N TYR A 93 5.73 7.41 -17.95
CA TYR A 93 5.87 7.81 -19.36
C TYR A 93 6.63 9.13 -19.53
N VAL A 94 6.69 9.98 -18.51
CA VAL A 94 7.47 11.23 -18.54
C VAL A 94 8.98 10.97 -18.59
N VAL A 95 9.44 9.79 -18.15
CA VAL A 95 10.87 9.43 -18.12
C VAL A 95 11.38 8.92 -19.47
N ALA A 96 10.50 8.30 -20.26
CA ALA A 96 10.83 7.68 -21.53
C ALA A 96 11.57 8.59 -22.54
N PRO A 97 11.14 9.85 -22.78
CA PRO A 97 11.86 10.74 -23.70
C PRO A 97 13.28 11.07 -23.25
N ALA A 98 13.46 11.28 -21.94
CA ALA A 98 14.77 11.58 -21.36
C ALA A 98 15.71 10.39 -21.48
N LEU A 99 15.22 9.19 -21.16
CA LEU A 99 15.97 7.94 -21.27
C LEU A 99 16.37 7.66 -22.73
N ALA A 100 15.44 7.83 -23.67
CA ALA A 100 15.69 7.60 -25.10
C ALA A 100 16.69 8.60 -25.71
N ARG A 101 16.74 9.84 -25.21
CA ARG A 101 17.78 10.81 -25.61
C ARG A 101 19.14 10.42 -25.06
N ALA A 102 19.24 10.07 -23.77
CA ALA A 102 20.48 9.63 -23.14
C ALA A 102 21.03 8.34 -23.78
N ALA A 103 20.15 7.44 -24.22
CA ALA A 103 20.53 6.20 -24.88
C ALA A 103 21.08 6.41 -26.31
N ARG A 104 20.63 7.45 -27.03
CA ARG A 104 21.07 7.72 -28.41
C ARG A 104 22.49 8.27 -28.47
N GLU A 105 22.68 9.45 -27.91
CA GLU A 105 23.84 10.35 -28.07
C GLU A 105 24.46 10.43 -29.49
N SER A 106 25.30 11.44 -29.71
CA SER A 106 25.55 11.99 -31.05
C SER A 106 26.47 11.12 -31.92
N SER A 107 27.20 10.18 -31.31
CA SER A 107 28.16 9.30 -31.98
C SER A 107 28.08 7.87 -31.44
N GLU A 108 28.51 6.88 -32.24
CA GLU A 108 28.52 5.48 -31.81
C GLU A 108 29.33 5.22 -30.53
N ARG A 109 30.36 6.04 -30.26
CA ARG A 109 31.18 5.96 -29.05
C ARG A 109 30.49 6.54 -27.81
N GLU A 110 29.57 7.48 -28.01
CA GLU A 110 28.80 8.12 -26.95
C GLU A 110 27.48 7.38 -26.68
N ARG A 111 26.99 6.58 -27.64
CA ARG A 111 25.78 5.76 -27.47
C ARG A 111 25.89 4.81 -26.28
N ALA A 112 24.80 4.67 -25.51
CA ALA A 112 24.77 3.71 -24.41
C ALA A 112 24.89 2.28 -24.93
N GLY A 113 25.77 1.46 -24.33
CA GLY A 113 25.94 0.06 -24.75
C GLY A 113 24.73 -0.80 -24.44
N PHE A 114 24.00 -0.50 -23.36
CA PHE A 114 22.73 -1.12 -23.00
C PHE A 114 21.97 -0.25 -21.98
N VAL A 115 20.70 -0.60 -21.76
CA VAL A 115 19.89 -0.15 -20.61
C VAL A 115 19.65 -1.35 -19.70
N LEU A 116 19.83 -1.20 -18.40
CA LEU A 116 19.47 -2.20 -17.39
C LEU A 116 18.26 -1.72 -16.59
N VAL A 117 17.18 -2.49 -16.60
CA VAL A 117 16.03 -2.29 -15.71
C VAL A 117 16.32 -2.94 -14.36
N LEU A 118 16.43 -2.12 -13.32
CA LEU A 118 16.80 -2.52 -11.96
C LEU A 118 15.53 -2.77 -11.12
N SER A 119 15.09 -4.03 -11.05
CA SER A 119 13.89 -4.43 -10.29
C SER A 119 12.57 -3.89 -10.86
N ASP A 120 11.48 -4.54 -10.44
CA ASP A 120 10.07 -4.20 -10.70
C ASP A 120 9.85 -3.61 -12.11
N VAL A 121 9.98 -4.50 -13.11
CA VAL A 121 9.91 -4.10 -14.52
C VAL A 121 8.53 -3.55 -14.85
N ILE A 122 7.48 -4.24 -14.41
CA ILE A 122 6.09 -3.80 -14.57
C ILE A 122 5.26 -3.92 -13.28
N TYR A 123 4.37 -2.96 -13.05
CA TYR A 123 3.37 -2.98 -11.98
C TYR A 123 1.98 -3.31 -12.53
N PRO A 124 1.04 -3.77 -11.69
CA PRO A 124 1.20 -4.03 -10.25
C PRO A 124 1.69 -5.44 -9.90
N SER A 125 1.75 -6.36 -10.86
CA SER A 125 1.91 -7.79 -10.57
C SER A 125 2.69 -8.63 -11.59
N GLY A 126 3.53 -8.03 -12.45
CA GLY A 126 4.30 -8.82 -13.42
C GLY A 126 3.49 -9.47 -14.55
N ASN A 127 2.20 -9.15 -14.70
CA ASN A 127 1.31 -9.86 -15.62
C ASN A 127 1.81 -9.75 -17.07
N VAL A 128 1.94 -10.89 -17.77
CA VAL A 128 2.39 -10.96 -19.17
C VAL A 128 1.65 -9.98 -20.10
N ASN A 129 0.35 -9.76 -19.90
CA ASN A 129 -0.46 -8.89 -20.76
C ASN A 129 -0.24 -7.40 -20.49
N ASP A 130 0.34 -7.05 -19.34
CA ASP A 130 0.60 -5.66 -18.94
C ASP A 130 1.94 -5.14 -19.49
N TYR A 131 2.79 -6.01 -20.05
CA TYR A 131 4.06 -5.62 -20.67
C TYR A 131 3.89 -4.67 -21.85
N VAL A 132 2.77 -4.75 -22.58
CA VAL A 132 2.49 -3.84 -23.69
C VAL A 132 2.45 -2.39 -23.19
N ASP A 133 1.67 -2.13 -22.14
CA ASP A 133 1.48 -0.79 -21.59
C ASP A 133 2.61 -0.37 -20.65
N GLY A 134 3.21 -1.31 -19.92
CA GLY A 134 4.21 -1.06 -18.89
C GLY A 134 5.66 -1.12 -19.35
N PHE A 135 5.92 -1.63 -20.55
CA PHE A 135 7.29 -1.76 -21.05
C PHE A 135 7.42 -1.31 -22.51
N TYR A 136 6.58 -1.86 -23.41
CA TYR A 136 6.73 -1.59 -24.84
C TYR A 136 6.29 -0.18 -25.24
N LYS A 137 5.08 0.24 -24.88
CA LYS A 137 4.60 1.60 -25.18
C LYS A 137 5.51 2.72 -24.67
N PRO A 138 6.09 2.67 -23.45
CA PRO A 138 6.98 3.72 -22.97
C PRO A 138 8.40 3.62 -23.55
N TYR A 139 8.98 2.43 -23.72
CA TYR A 139 10.41 2.30 -24.05
C TYR A 139 10.71 1.78 -25.47
N ARG A 140 9.72 1.20 -26.15
CA ARG A 140 9.82 0.56 -27.46
C ARG A 140 8.57 0.85 -28.31
N SER A 141 8.10 2.09 -28.27
CA SER A 141 6.91 2.54 -29.00
C SER A 141 6.97 2.22 -30.51
N ASN A 142 8.18 2.22 -31.08
CA ASN A 142 8.44 1.81 -32.46
C ASN A 142 8.04 0.36 -32.78
N ARG A 143 7.92 -0.51 -31.78
CA ARG A 143 7.61 -1.94 -31.94
C ARG A 143 6.16 -2.28 -31.62
N VAL A 144 5.33 -1.33 -31.21
CA VAL A 144 3.91 -1.56 -30.92
C VAL A 144 3.10 -1.43 -32.21
N PRO A 145 2.52 -2.52 -32.75
CA PRO A 145 1.70 -2.42 -33.97
C PRO A 145 0.40 -1.67 -33.69
N ASP A 146 -0.05 -0.86 -34.65
CA ASP A 146 -1.28 -0.07 -34.58
C ASP A 146 -1.33 0.93 -33.41
N LEU A 147 -0.17 1.38 -32.92
CA LEU A 147 -0.08 2.34 -31.81
C LEU A 147 -0.74 3.69 -32.17
N GLU A 148 -1.80 4.10 -31.49
CA GLU A 148 -2.49 5.36 -31.77
C GLU A 148 -1.77 6.57 -31.13
N ALA A 149 -0.48 6.74 -31.42
CA ALA A 149 0.37 7.82 -30.90
C ALA A 149 0.79 8.83 -32.00
N PRO A 150 0.99 10.12 -31.65
CA PRO A 150 1.62 11.10 -32.54
C PRO A 150 2.96 10.59 -33.09
N LEU A 151 3.28 10.90 -34.37
CA LEU A 151 4.51 10.41 -35.02
C LEU A 151 5.78 10.82 -34.26
N ASP A 152 5.82 12.06 -33.77
CA ASP A 152 6.96 12.57 -33.01
C ASP A 152 7.16 11.86 -31.66
N VAL A 153 6.07 11.39 -31.05
CA VAL A 153 6.10 10.57 -29.82
C VAL A 153 6.70 9.20 -30.11
N ARG A 154 6.32 8.56 -31.23
CA ARG A 154 6.85 7.23 -31.60
C ARG A 154 8.38 7.25 -31.67
N ASP A 155 8.94 8.32 -32.21
CA ASP A 155 10.39 8.51 -32.28
C ASP A 155 10.97 8.90 -30.92
N LYS A 156 10.41 9.89 -30.22
CA LYS A 156 10.97 10.43 -28.96
C LYS A 156 11.00 9.43 -27.80
N PHE A 157 10.02 8.53 -27.71
CA PHE A 157 9.88 7.59 -26.59
C PHE A 157 10.63 6.28 -26.84
N SER A 158 10.91 5.95 -28.10
CA SER A 158 11.56 4.70 -28.45
C SER A 158 13.06 4.71 -28.11
N LEU A 159 13.51 3.77 -27.29
CA LEU A 159 14.93 3.43 -27.21
C LEU A 159 15.46 2.99 -28.59
N PRO A 160 16.73 3.30 -28.93
CA PRO A 160 17.32 2.85 -30.19
C PRO A 160 17.27 1.33 -30.32
N GLU A 161 16.99 0.82 -31.52
CA GLU A 161 16.85 -0.63 -31.74
C GLU A 161 18.12 -1.41 -31.41
N ASN A 162 19.27 -0.81 -31.67
CA ASN A 162 20.60 -1.36 -31.43
C ASN A 162 21.11 -1.19 -29.99
N VAL A 163 20.30 -0.67 -29.06
CA VAL A 163 20.62 -0.60 -27.64
C VAL A 163 19.81 -1.67 -26.91
N PRO A 164 20.40 -2.80 -26.46
CA PRO A 164 19.68 -3.86 -25.75
C PRO A 164 19.17 -3.39 -24.38
N VAL A 165 18.09 -4.01 -23.91
CA VAL A 165 17.52 -3.75 -22.59
C VAL A 165 17.54 -5.03 -21.76
N TYR A 166 18.45 -5.11 -20.80
CA TYR A 166 18.46 -6.20 -19.82
C TYR A 166 17.56 -5.82 -18.66
N ALA A 167 17.06 -6.82 -17.93
CA ALA A 167 16.27 -6.57 -16.74
C ALA A 167 16.60 -7.57 -15.65
N MET A 168 16.40 -7.18 -14.41
CA MET A 168 16.39 -8.10 -13.29
C MET A 168 15.08 -7.93 -12.52
N PRO A 169 14.46 -9.01 -12.06
CA PRO A 169 13.11 -8.93 -11.50
C PRO A 169 13.11 -8.34 -10.10
N GLY A 170 11.99 -7.71 -9.74
CA GLY A 170 11.66 -7.34 -8.37
C GLY A 170 10.47 -8.12 -7.82
N ASN A 171 10.02 -7.77 -6.61
CA ASN A 171 8.91 -8.48 -5.98
C ASN A 171 7.62 -8.41 -6.78
N HIS A 172 7.36 -7.31 -7.51
CA HIS A 172 6.15 -7.19 -8.30
C HIS A 172 6.13 -8.11 -9.51
N ASP A 173 7.29 -8.40 -10.12
CA ASP A 173 7.42 -9.38 -11.19
C ASP A 173 7.11 -10.80 -10.69
N TRP A 174 7.32 -11.07 -9.41
CA TRP A 174 7.07 -12.37 -8.78
C TRP A 174 5.60 -12.62 -8.42
N TYR A 175 4.74 -11.61 -8.45
CA TYR A 175 3.33 -11.78 -8.09
C TYR A 175 2.53 -12.62 -9.09
N ASP A 176 3.06 -12.90 -10.28
CA ASP A 176 2.51 -13.91 -11.20
C ASP A 176 3.34 -15.21 -11.26
N GLY A 177 4.34 -15.35 -10.38
CA GLY A 177 5.30 -16.44 -10.40
C GLY A 177 6.47 -16.25 -11.37
N LEU A 178 6.77 -15.00 -11.74
CA LEU A 178 7.81 -14.60 -12.70
C LEU A 178 7.49 -15.00 -14.15
N TYR A 179 6.24 -15.29 -14.47
CA TYR A 179 5.87 -15.80 -15.78
C TYR A 179 5.96 -14.72 -16.86
N GLY A 180 5.41 -13.53 -16.62
CA GLY A 180 5.51 -12.43 -17.58
C GLY A 180 6.97 -12.01 -17.84
N PHE A 181 7.79 -11.96 -16.79
CA PHE A 181 9.23 -11.70 -16.92
C PHE A 181 9.95 -12.80 -17.71
N ALA A 182 9.69 -14.08 -17.41
CA ALA A 182 10.27 -15.20 -18.14
C ALA A 182 9.90 -15.14 -19.62
N HIS A 183 8.62 -14.90 -19.92
CA HIS A 183 8.10 -14.76 -21.28
C HIS A 183 8.78 -13.61 -22.05
N GLN A 184 9.17 -12.53 -21.37
CA GLN A 184 9.72 -11.34 -22.01
C GLN A 184 11.25 -11.35 -22.17
N PHE A 185 11.99 -11.93 -21.22
CA PHE A 185 13.45 -11.81 -21.17
C PHE A 185 14.20 -13.14 -21.29
N LEU A 186 13.59 -14.26 -20.89
CA LEU A 186 14.29 -15.55 -20.75
C LEU A 186 14.04 -16.51 -21.93
N TYR A 187 12.93 -16.32 -22.63
CA TYR A 187 12.48 -17.17 -23.73
C TYR A 187 12.40 -16.38 -25.03
N ALA A 188 12.63 -17.08 -26.13
CA ALA A 188 12.40 -16.53 -27.46
C ALA A 188 10.89 -16.38 -27.70
N ALA A 189 10.54 -15.42 -28.53
CA ALA A 189 9.17 -15.06 -28.84
C ALA A 189 8.36 -16.18 -29.52
N ASP A 190 9.03 -17.00 -30.34
CA ASP A 190 8.48 -18.17 -31.02
C ASP A 190 8.42 -19.44 -30.14
N ALA A 191 9.06 -19.41 -28.96
CA ALA A 191 9.12 -20.51 -28.01
C ALA A 191 8.71 -20.06 -26.59
N PRO A 192 7.46 -19.58 -26.39
CA PRO A 192 7.02 -19.05 -25.12
C PRO A 192 7.03 -20.11 -24.01
N PRO A 193 7.33 -19.72 -22.75
CA PRO A 193 7.38 -20.66 -21.65
C PRO A 193 6.00 -21.22 -21.30
N THR A 194 6.00 -22.44 -20.75
CA THR A 194 4.81 -23.03 -20.14
C THR A 194 4.84 -22.85 -18.63
N TRP A 195 3.70 -22.49 -18.04
CA TRP A 195 3.61 -22.32 -16.58
C TRP A 195 3.84 -23.66 -15.85
N PRO A 196 4.83 -23.78 -14.94
CA PRO A 196 5.16 -25.02 -14.24
C PRO A 196 4.18 -25.32 -13.09
N SER A 197 2.92 -25.60 -13.44
CA SER A 197 1.83 -25.84 -12.48
C SER A 197 2.11 -26.94 -11.45
N HIS A 198 3.02 -27.88 -11.75
CA HIS A 198 3.43 -28.94 -10.84
C HIS A 198 4.15 -28.43 -9.58
N LEU A 199 4.83 -27.28 -9.65
CA LEU A 199 5.57 -26.68 -8.52
C LEU A 199 4.66 -26.05 -7.45
N LEU A 200 3.37 -25.87 -7.75
CA LEU A 200 2.39 -25.43 -6.77
C LEU A 200 2.12 -26.51 -5.71
N ALA A 201 2.43 -27.77 -5.99
CA ALA A 201 2.35 -28.83 -4.99
C ALA A 201 3.26 -28.49 -3.80
N PRO A 202 2.76 -28.59 -2.56
CA PRO A 202 3.55 -28.28 -1.39
C PRO A 202 4.64 -29.32 -1.12
N SER A 203 5.62 -28.92 -0.30
CA SER A 203 6.48 -29.90 0.38
C SER A 203 5.65 -30.73 1.36
N PHE A 204 5.73 -32.05 1.26
CA PHE A 204 5.14 -32.98 2.22
C PHE A 204 6.10 -33.35 3.36
N ASP A 205 7.08 -32.49 3.64
CA ASP A 205 7.99 -32.62 4.77
C ASP A 205 7.27 -32.26 6.08
N ASP A 206 7.15 -33.24 6.97
CA ASP A 206 6.48 -33.13 8.27
C ASP A 206 7.32 -32.36 9.33
N THR A 207 8.56 -31.97 9.01
CA THR A 207 9.43 -31.21 9.92
C THR A 207 9.06 -29.72 10.01
N LEU A 208 8.20 -29.22 9.13
CA LEU A 208 7.68 -27.85 9.16
C LEU A 208 6.77 -27.64 10.39
N GLY A 209 7.02 -26.57 11.15
CA GLY A 209 6.17 -26.19 12.28
C GLY A 209 4.70 -26.00 11.84
N ARG A 210 3.75 -26.41 12.70
CA ARG A 210 2.30 -26.45 12.41
C ARG A 210 1.76 -25.18 11.73
N TRP A 211 2.16 -24.00 12.20
CA TRP A 211 1.71 -22.73 11.64
C TRP A 211 2.29 -22.42 10.26
N CYS A 212 3.59 -22.65 10.06
CA CYS A 212 4.24 -22.49 8.75
C CYS A 212 3.62 -23.44 7.72
N TRP A 213 3.32 -24.66 8.15
CA TRP A 213 2.68 -25.67 7.33
C TRP A 213 1.26 -25.25 6.89
N ILE A 214 0.38 -24.79 7.80
CA ILE A 214 -0.96 -24.28 7.44
C ILE A 214 -0.84 -23.12 6.43
N ARG A 215 0.09 -22.19 6.69
CA ARG A 215 0.31 -21.01 5.86
C ARG A 215 0.80 -21.37 4.46
N ASP A 216 1.69 -22.35 4.34
CA ASP A 216 2.18 -22.86 3.06
C ASP A 216 1.06 -23.46 2.21
N ARG A 217 0.25 -24.35 2.79
CA ARG A 217 -0.88 -24.98 2.09
C ARG A 217 -1.89 -23.94 1.62
N PHE A 218 -2.21 -22.97 2.49
CA PHE A 218 -3.16 -21.91 2.14
C PHE A 218 -2.62 -21.03 1.02
N GLY A 219 -1.35 -20.62 1.12
CA GLY A 219 -0.66 -19.85 0.08
C GLY A 219 -0.70 -20.55 -1.27
N ARG A 220 -0.43 -21.86 -1.32
CA ARG A 220 -0.41 -22.64 -2.58
C ARG A 220 -1.80 -22.88 -3.16
N ILE A 221 -2.81 -23.11 -2.32
CA ILE A 221 -4.21 -23.26 -2.78
C ILE A 221 -4.72 -21.94 -3.37
N MET A 222 -4.47 -20.84 -2.68
CA MET A 222 -4.94 -19.51 -3.06
C MET A 222 -4.02 -18.80 -4.05
N TRP A 223 -2.85 -19.37 -4.36
CA TRP A 223 -1.89 -18.79 -5.30
C TRP A 223 -2.57 -18.48 -6.63
N ARG A 224 -2.53 -17.21 -7.03
CA ARG A 224 -3.02 -16.75 -8.32
C ARG A 224 -2.06 -17.26 -9.40
N THR A 225 -2.56 -18.06 -10.33
CA THR A 225 -1.76 -18.48 -11.49
C THR A 225 -1.66 -17.33 -12.50
N PRO A 226 -0.56 -17.24 -13.26
CA PRO A 226 -0.41 -16.23 -14.30
C PRO A 226 -1.51 -16.34 -15.35
N SER A 227 -1.80 -15.20 -15.99
CA SER A 227 -2.76 -15.11 -17.09
C SER A 227 -2.18 -15.76 -18.35
N GLU A 228 -3.06 -16.31 -19.19
CA GLU A 228 -2.64 -16.68 -20.55
C GLU A 228 -2.31 -15.40 -21.35
N PRO A 229 -1.26 -15.43 -22.19
CA PRO A 229 -0.96 -14.33 -23.10
C PRO A 229 -2.14 -14.06 -24.04
N ALA A 230 -2.67 -12.84 -24.02
CA ALA A 230 -3.81 -12.43 -24.83
C ALA A 230 -3.35 -11.78 -26.14
N GLY A 231 -3.72 -12.38 -27.27
CA GLY A 231 -3.48 -11.80 -28.60
C GLY A 231 -2.00 -11.44 -28.85
N ARG A 232 -1.74 -10.17 -29.18
CA ARG A 232 -0.42 -9.58 -29.48
C ARG A 232 0.38 -9.21 -28.22
N ALA A 233 0.23 -9.89 -27.08
CA ALA A 233 1.12 -9.68 -25.92
C ALA A 233 2.56 -9.85 -26.42
N ALA A 234 3.22 -8.71 -26.67
CA ALA A 234 4.23 -8.63 -27.72
C ALA A 234 5.37 -9.57 -27.31
N PRO A 235 5.61 -10.63 -28.09
CA PRO A 235 6.59 -11.62 -27.68
C PRO A 235 7.97 -10.95 -27.75
N ALA A 236 8.91 -11.39 -26.92
CA ALA A 236 10.26 -10.84 -26.79
C ALA A 236 10.93 -10.48 -28.13
N ARG A 237 10.87 -9.21 -28.56
CA ARG A 237 11.35 -8.78 -29.90
C ARG A 237 12.83 -8.39 -29.92
N TRP A 238 13.70 -9.16 -29.30
CA TRP A 238 15.07 -8.72 -29.08
C TRP A 238 16.05 -9.32 -30.09
N GLY A 239 16.90 -8.50 -30.70
CA GLY A 239 17.99 -8.94 -31.59
C GLY A 239 18.76 -7.76 -32.20
N GLU A 240 19.81 -8.04 -32.96
CA GLU A 240 20.53 -7.04 -33.77
C GLU A 240 19.75 -6.68 -35.04
N PRO A 241 19.65 -5.39 -35.42
CA PRO A 241 18.96 -4.98 -36.64
C PRO A 241 19.55 -5.70 -37.86
N ALA A 242 18.69 -6.24 -38.72
CA ALA A 242 19.15 -6.80 -39.98
C ALA A 242 19.74 -5.66 -40.85
N PRO A 243 20.77 -5.94 -41.69
CA PRO A 243 21.40 -4.94 -42.55
C PRO A 243 20.42 -4.18 -43.48
N ASP A 244 19.24 -4.76 -43.74
CA ASP A 244 18.31 -4.34 -44.78
C ASP A 244 17.09 -3.57 -44.22
N GLY A 245 17.11 -3.15 -42.95
CA GLY A 245 15.99 -2.46 -42.31
C GLY A 245 14.84 -3.38 -41.89
N GLU A 246 15.05 -4.71 -41.92
CA GLU A 246 14.12 -5.67 -41.33
C GLU A 246 14.27 -5.72 -39.80
N PRO A 247 13.16 -5.96 -39.06
CA PRO A 247 13.21 -6.14 -37.62
C PRO A 247 14.19 -7.25 -37.24
N ALA A 248 14.98 -6.98 -36.20
CA ALA A 248 15.95 -7.95 -35.70
C ALA A 248 15.35 -9.33 -35.38
N PRO A 249 16.04 -10.44 -35.71
CA PRO A 249 15.57 -11.79 -35.38
C PRO A 249 15.49 -12.01 -33.87
N GLU A 250 14.46 -12.75 -33.44
CA GLU A 250 14.08 -12.94 -32.04
C GLU A 250 15.09 -13.84 -31.29
N ALA A 251 15.79 -13.30 -30.30
CA ALA A 251 16.72 -14.03 -29.45
C ALA A 251 16.49 -13.71 -27.96
N PRO A 252 16.68 -14.68 -27.04
CA PRO A 252 16.62 -14.41 -25.62
C PRO A 252 17.77 -13.47 -25.21
N LEU A 253 17.44 -12.37 -24.53
CA LEU A 253 18.45 -11.40 -24.08
C LEU A 253 19.28 -11.89 -22.90
N GLN A 254 18.70 -12.72 -22.04
CA GLN A 254 19.36 -13.22 -20.84
C GLN A 254 18.89 -14.65 -20.53
N GLN A 255 19.74 -15.43 -19.84
CA GLN A 255 19.52 -16.87 -19.65
C GLN A 255 18.83 -17.24 -18.33
N ALA A 256 18.75 -16.30 -17.39
CA ALA A 256 18.22 -16.48 -16.05
C ALA A 256 17.77 -15.13 -15.45
N PRO A 257 16.98 -15.16 -14.35
CA PRO A 257 16.63 -13.95 -13.62
C PRO A 257 17.81 -13.28 -12.90
N TYR A 258 18.91 -14.00 -12.69
CA TYR A 258 20.17 -13.50 -12.15
C TYR A 258 21.32 -13.87 -13.09
N PHE A 259 22.27 -12.96 -13.28
CA PHE A 259 23.33 -13.08 -14.29
C PHE A 259 24.46 -12.05 -14.05
N VAL A 260 25.57 -12.20 -14.76
CA VAL A 260 26.66 -11.22 -14.82
C VAL A 260 26.67 -10.56 -16.20
N ILE A 261 26.83 -9.23 -16.26
CA ILE A 261 27.24 -8.53 -17.49
C ILE A 261 28.73 -8.20 -17.38
N GLU A 262 29.55 -8.78 -18.26
CA GLU A 262 30.98 -8.48 -18.33
C GLU A 262 31.21 -7.28 -19.25
N THR A 263 31.36 -6.10 -18.65
CA THR A 263 31.73 -4.88 -19.38
C THR A 263 33.26 -4.75 -19.49
N GLU A 264 33.72 -3.68 -20.14
CA GLU A 264 35.15 -3.44 -20.40
C GLU A 264 35.97 -3.32 -19.09
N HIS A 265 35.46 -2.60 -18.08
CA HIS A 265 36.24 -2.24 -16.89
C HIS A 265 35.66 -2.76 -15.57
N VAL A 266 34.37 -3.09 -15.52
CA VAL A 266 33.67 -3.54 -14.31
C VAL A 266 32.64 -4.61 -14.64
N ASP A 267 32.52 -5.65 -13.80
CA ASP A 267 31.46 -6.65 -14.00
C ASP A 267 30.21 -6.24 -13.21
N LEU A 268 29.03 -6.33 -13.83
CA LEU A 268 27.76 -6.07 -13.16
C LEU A 268 27.14 -7.40 -12.74
N VAL A 269 26.93 -7.61 -11.45
CA VAL A 269 26.38 -8.86 -10.89
C VAL A 269 24.93 -8.63 -10.50
N CYS A 270 23.99 -9.12 -11.30
CA CYS A 270 22.55 -8.97 -11.10
C CYS A 270 21.99 -10.16 -10.32
N ILE A 271 21.33 -9.89 -9.18
CA ILE A 271 20.71 -10.91 -8.33
C ILE A 271 19.19 -10.77 -8.26
N ASP A 272 18.47 -11.87 -8.15
CA ASP A 272 17.02 -11.91 -8.01
C ASP A 272 16.62 -12.19 -6.55
N THR A 273 15.97 -11.21 -5.94
CA THR A 273 15.60 -11.19 -4.53
C THR A 273 14.16 -11.66 -4.25
N GLY A 274 13.41 -12.16 -5.23
CA GLY A 274 12.08 -12.72 -4.98
C GLY A 274 11.07 -11.71 -4.42
N ILE A 275 10.09 -12.23 -3.66
CA ILE A 275 9.04 -11.42 -3.00
C ILE A 275 9.53 -10.82 -1.68
N ASP A 276 10.28 -11.59 -0.90
CA ASP A 276 10.64 -11.27 0.48
C ASP A 276 12.00 -10.58 0.64
N GLY A 277 12.81 -10.53 -0.43
CA GLY A 277 14.16 -9.98 -0.39
C GLY A 277 15.26 -11.01 -0.19
N ALA A 278 14.93 -12.30 -0.14
CA ALA A 278 15.88 -13.38 0.05
C ALA A 278 16.33 -14.01 -1.27
N ILE A 279 17.54 -14.59 -1.26
CA ILE A 279 18.03 -15.44 -2.34
C ILE A 279 18.06 -16.91 -1.91
N ASP A 280 17.98 -17.82 -2.87
CA ASP A 280 18.09 -19.25 -2.60
C ASP A 280 19.55 -19.73 -2.55
N GLY A 281 19.74 -20.93 -2.01
CA GLY A 281 21.05 -21.58 -1.91
C GLY A 281 21.81 -21.65 -3.24
N PRO A 282 21.21 -22.12 -4.34
CA PRO A 282 21.88 -22.16 -5.65
C PRO A 282 22.37 -20.79 -6.14
N GLN A 283 21.56 -19.74 -6.01
CA GLN A 283 21.98 -18.38 -6.38
C GLN A 283 23.08 -17.86 -5.45
N TYR A 284 23.01 -18.16 -4.14
CA TYR A 284 24.08 -17.80 -3.20
C TYR A 284 25.40 -18.51 -3.51
N ASP A 285 25.35 -19.81 -3.82
CA ASP A 285 26.52 -20.61 -4.18
C ASP A 285 27.14 -20.06 -5.49
N TRP A 286 26.32 -19.72 -6.48
CA TRP A 286 26.75 -19.05 -7.70
C TRP A 286 27.40 -17.69 -7.40
N LEU A 287 26.73 -16.80 -6.66
CA LEU A 287 27.25 -15.49 -6.27
C LEU A 287 28.58 -15.61 -5.52
N SER A 288 28.68 -16.60 -4.63
CA SER A 288 29.88 -16.94 -3.87
C SER A 288 30.94 -17.67 -4.70
N SER A 289 30.63 -18.15 -5.89
CA SER A 289 31.62 -18.71 -6.82
C SER A 289 32.28 -17.64 -7.69
N LEU A 290 31.63 -16.48 -7.86
CA LEU A 290 32.15 -15.39 -8.69
C LEU A 290 33.49 -14.88 -8.14
N GLY A 291 34.52 -15.04 -8.97
CA GLY A 291 35.89 -14.58 -8.75
C GLY A 291 36.34 -13.60 -9.84
N GLY A 292 37.64 -13.48 -10.04
CA GLY A 292 38.22 -12.68 -11.13
C GLY A 292 38.97 -11.42 -10.67
N GLU A 293 39.72 -10.86 -11.61
CA GLU A 293 40.58 -9.70 -11.36
C GLU A 293 39.82 -8.37 -11.50
N LYS A 294 38.76 -8.33 -12.32
CA LYS A 294 37.94 -7.13 -12.53
C LYS A 294 37.09 -6.78 -11.29
N PRO A 295 37.02 -5.49 -10.91
CA PRO A 295 36.07 -4.99 -9.91
C PRO A 295 34.61 -5.27 -10.28
N LYS A 296 33.73 -5.30 -9.28
CA LYS A 296 32.31 -5.67 -9.46
C LYS A 296 31.35 -4.67 -8.84
N ILE A 297 30.17 -4.53 -9.44
CA ILE A 297 29.04 -3.80 -8.88
C ILE A 297 27.88 -4.79 -8.71
N LEU A 298 27.35 -4.91 -7.49
CA LEU A 298 26.15 -5.72 -7.26
C LEU A 298 24.91 -4.90 -7.67
N MET A 299 24.08 -5.46 -8.55
CA MET A 299 22.75 -4.96 -8.90
C MET A 299 21.71 -5.85 -8.19
N THR A 300 20.85 -5.27 -7.36
CA THR A 300 19.91 -6.01 -6.51
C THR A 300 18.50 -5.43 -6.54
N GLY A 301 17.47 -6.27 -6.34
CA GLY A 301 16.09 -5.78 -6.31
C GLY A 301 15.84 -4.92 -5.09
N LYS A 302 16.16 -5.45 -3.90
CA LYS A 302 16.09 -4.73 -2.63
C LYS A 302 17.47 -4.22 -2.19
N PRO A 303 17.66 -2.91 -1.94
CA PRO A 303 18.97 -2.37 -1.60
C PRO A 303 19.49 -2.90 -0.26
N LEU A 304 20.82 -3.12 -0.20
CA LEU A 304 21.49 -3.57 1.03
C LEU A 304 21.70 -2.43 2.05
N LEU A 305 21.60 -1.17 1.63
CA LEU A 305 21.64 0.00 2.51
C LEU A 305 20.60 1.02 2.02
N VAL A 306 19.56 1.25 2.82
CA VAL A 306 18.42 2.09 2.43
C VAL A 306 17.72 2.68 3.64
N ASN A 307 17.22 3.92 3.52
CA ASN A 307 16.58 4.67 4.59
C ASN A 307 17.44 4.77 5.87
N GLY A 308 18.75 4.80 5.68
CA GLY A 308 19.76 4.81 6.73
C GLY A 308 19.89 3.49 7.48
N GLU A 309 19.41 2.37 6.95
CA GLU A 309 19.47 1.05 7.60
C GLU A 309 20.13 0.01 6.69
N ARG A 310 21.02 -0.81 7.27
CA ARG A 310 21.64 -1.94 6.57
C ARG A 310 20.68 -3.13 6.53
N ARG A 311 20.45 -3.68 5.34
CA ARG A 311 19.73 -4.92 5.07
C ARG A 311 20.75 -5.98 4.66
N LYS A 312 20.70 -7.15 5.29
CA LYS A 312 21.71 -8.19 5.07
C LYS A 312 21.52 -8.98 3.76
N GLY A 313 20.28 -9.10 3.28
CA GLY A 313 19.92 -10.01 2.19
C GLY A 313 20.08 -11.45 2.64
N GLU A 314 19.06 -11.99 3.31
CA GLU A 314 19.11 -13.34 3.89
C GLU A 314 19.10 -14.43 2.82
N VAL A 315 19.71 -15.57 3.14
CA VAL A 315 19.70 -16.77 2.28
C VAL A 315 18.67 -17.75 2.83
N SER A 316 17.67 -18.09 2.01
CA SER A 316 16.61 -19.03 2.41
C SER A 316 17.19 -20.37 2.85
N GLY A 317 16.90 -20.76 4.10
CA GLY A 317 17.34 -22.03 4.68
C GLY A 317 18.80 -22.08 5.15
N ARG A 318 19.55 -20.97 5.07
CA ARG A 318 20.96 -20.90 5.54
C ARG A 318 21.18 -19.71 6.49
N PRO A 319 20.75 -19.83 7.77
CA PRO A 319 20.88 -18.74 8.74
C PRO A 319 22.34 -18.30 8.94
N GLY A 320 22.58 -17.00 8.91
CA GLY A 320 23.91 -16.42 9.09
C GLY A 320 24.71 -16.23 7.80
N GLU A 321 24.28 -16.85 6.68
CA GLU A 321 24.80 -16.52 5.36
C GLU A 321 23.99 -15.37 4.77
N THR A 322 24.68 -14.34 4.27
CA THR A 322 24.03 -13.13 3.75
C THR A 322 24.72 -12.60 2.50
N VAL A 323 23.93 -11.98 1.61
CA VAL A 323 24.45 -11.31 0.41
C VAL A 323 25.43 -10.21 0.80
N TYR A 324 25.11 -9.47 1.88
CA TYR A 324 25.96 -8.41 2.40
C TYR A 324 27.36 -8.90 2.77
N ASP A 325 27.47 -10.04 3.45
CA ASP A 325 28.77 -10.60 3.84
C ASP A 325 29.62 -10.98 2.61
N VAL A 326 28.98 -11.45 1.53
CA VAL A 326 29.67 -11.75 0.27
C VAL A 326 30.25 -10.48 -0.37
N VAL A 327 29.46 -9.41 -0.49
CA VAL A 327 29.92 -8.18 -1.15
C VAL A 327 30.88 -7.37 -0.28
N ALA A 328 30.73 -7.40 1.04
CA ALA A 328 31.65 -6.76 1.97
C ALA A 328 33.04 -7.44 1.98
N HIS A 329 33.12 -8.71 1.56
CA HIS A 329 34.36 -9.47 1.58
C HIS A 329 35.36 -8.98 0.52
N ARG A 330 36.45 -8.33 0.96
CA ARG A 330 37.45 -7.65 0.09
C ARG A 330 37.97 -8.47 -1.09
N ARG A 331 38.26 -9.76 -0.88
CA ARG A 331 38.75 -10.66 -1.93
C ARG A 331 37.79 -10.82 -3.13
N ARG A 332 36.52 -10.43 -2.97
CA ARG A 332 35.49 -10.46 -4.02
C ARG A 332 35.46 -9.20 -4.90
N ARG A 333 36.21 -8.14 -4.53
CA ARG A 333 36.40 -6.90 -5.29
C ARG A 333 35.10 -6.17 -5.69
N TYR A 334 34.04 -6.26 -4.89
CA TYR A 334 32.89 -5.36 -5.04
C TYR A 334 33.29 -3.94 -4.63
N VAL A 335 32.88 -2.96 -5.44
CA VAL A 335 33.14 -1.53 -5.18
C VAL A 335 31.86 -0.76 -4.89
N ALA A 336 30.71 -1.26 -5.36
CA ALA A 336 29.42 -0.66 -5.12
C ALA A 336 28.28 -1.68 -5.13
N THR A 337 27.14 -1.28 -4.56
CA THR A 337 25.85 -1.97 -4.68
C THR A 337 24.79 -0.98 -5.13
N VAL A 338 23.96 -1.34 -6.10
CA VAL A 338 22.85 -0.54 -6.61
C VAL A 338 21.55 -1.33 -6.44
N GLY A 339 20.54 -0.73 -5.80
CA GLY A 339 19.25 -1.40 -5.57
C GLY A 339 18.01 -0.58 -5.92
N GLY A 340 16.93 -1.26 -6.31
CA GLY A 340 15.60 -0.69 -6.60
C GLY A 340 14.68 -0.64 -5.37
N ASP A 341 13.38 -0.96 -5.53
CA ASP A 341 12.32 -1.15 -4.50
C ASP A 341 11.90 0.12 -3.73
N THR A 342 12.86 0.97 -3.39
CA THR A 342 12.59 2.26 -2.76
C THR A 342 12.56 3.37 -3.79
N HIS A 343 11.40 4.02 -3.95
CA HIS A 343 11.11 4.90 -5.08
C HIS A 343 11.64 6.33 -4.91
N ASN A 344 12.91 6.44 -4.57
CA ASN A 344 13.68 7.67 -4.53
C ASN A 344 15.16 7.34 -4.79
N PHE A 345 15.99 8.38 -4.87
CA PHE A 345 17.43 8.22 -4.96
C PHE A 345 18.06 8.40 -3.59
N GLN A 346 19.02 7.53 -3.24
CA GLN A 346 19.86 7.67 -2.05
C GLN A 346 21.29 7.28 -2.40
N LEU A 347 22.26 8.04 -1.90
CA LEU A 347 23.68 7.74 -2.04
C LEU A 347 24.33 7.62 -0.66
N TYR A 348 25.05 6.53 -0.45
CA TYR A 348 25.90 6.33 0.72
C TYR A 348 27.35 6.24 0.28
N ASP A 349 28.13 7.22 0.71
CA ASP A 349 29.51 7.44 0.28
C ASP A 349 30.48 6.92 1.36
N PRO A 350 31.33 5.92 1.04
CA PRO A 350 32.27 5.37 2.01
C PRO A 350 33.37 6.34 2.46
N SER A 351 33.59 7.46 1.75
CA SER A 351 34.51 8.51 2.18
C SER A 351 33.95 9.40 3.29
N SER A 352 32.63 9.35 3.52
CA SER A 352 31.95 10.09 4.58
C SER A 352 31.80 9.23 5.85
N PRO A 353 32.36 9.63 7.01
CA PRO A 353 32.45 8.80 8.21
C PRO A 353 31.15 8.17 8.72
N ASP A 354 30.01 8.85 8.53
CA ASP A 354 28.68 8.41 8.97
C ASP A 354 27.83 7.77 7.86
N SER A 355 28.35 7.63 6.64
CA SER A 355 27.54 7.26 5.46
C SER A 355 27.72 5.81 5.03
N SER A 356 28.95 5.28 5.06
CA SER A 356 29.20 3.84 4.98
C SER A 356 30.50 3.50 5.71
N ARG A 357 30.58 2.30 6.31
CA ARG A 357 31.72 1.84 7.13
C ARG A 357 32.49 0.67 6.51
N ASP A 358 31.96 0.03 5.46
CA ASP A 358 32.55 -1.15 4.81
C ASP A 358 33.45 -0.78 3.61
N GLY A 359 33.53 0.51 3.28
CA GLY A 359 34.27 1.03 2.14
C GLY A 359 33.56 0.85 0.80
N LEU A 360 32.29 0.41 0.77
CA LEU A 360 31.46 0.24 -0.42
C LEU A 360 30.58 1.47 -0.64
N TRP A 361 30.38 1.80 -1.92
CA TRP A 361 29.34 2.73 -2.32
C TRP A 361 27.99 2.00 -2.32
N HIS A 362 26.97 2.57 -1.70
CA HIS A 362 25.60 2.05 -1.83
C HIS A 362 24.71 3.09 -2.49
N ILE A 363 24.00 2.67 -3.54
CA ILE A 363 23.13 3.52 -4.35
C ILE A 363 21.73 2.91 -4.36
N VAL A 364 20.73 3.70 -4.01
CA VAL A 364 19.31 3.36 -4.15
C VAL A 364 18.78 4.12 -5.35
N SER A 365 18.12 3.43 -6.29
CA SER A 365 17.71 3.98 -7.58
C SER A 365 16.39 3.39 -8.09
N GLY A 366 15.34 3.41 -7.26
CA GLY A 366 14.00 2.92 -7.64
C GLY A 366 13.02 4.00 -8.13
N GLY A 367 13.51 5.17 -8.55
CA GLY A 367 12.63 6.28 -8.94
C GLY A 367 12.33 6.35 -10.44
N GLY A 368 12.40 5.26 -11.20
CA GLY A 368 12.32 5.28 -12.66
C GLY A 368 10.91 5.39 -13.24
N GLY A 369 9.88 5.09 -12.44
CA GLY A 369 8.50 5.21 -12.89
C GLY A 369 7.47 5.09 -11.78
N ALA A 370 7.75 4.39 -10.68
CA ALA A 370 6.82 4.19 -9.58
C ALA A 370 6.61 5.40 -8.66
N TYR A 371 5.46 5.46 -7.97
CA TYR A 371 5.11 6.51 -7.01
C TYR A 371 6.27 6.86 -6.07
N THR A 372 6.56 8.14 -5.89
CA THR A 372 7.78 8.55 -5.17
C THR A 372 7.69 8.26 -3.67
N HIS A 373 8.70 7.60 -3.10
CA HIS A 373 8.83 7.42 -1.65
C HIS A 373 9.39 8.66 -0.97
N ALA A 374 8.76 9.07 0.14
CA ALA A 374 9.19 10.20 0.94
C ALA A 374 10.62 10.05 1.50
N THR A 375 11.46 11.09 1.32
CA THR A 375 12.85 11.13 1.85
C THR A 375 12.98 11.94 3.14
N HIS A 376 11.99 12.78 3.47
CA HIS A 376 11.98 13.54 4.73
C HIS A 376 11.91 12.70 6.02
N PRO A 377 11.38 11.45 6.02
CA PRO A 377 11.44 10.60 7.20
C PRO A 377 12.77 9.86 7.39
N ILE A 378 13.66 9.90 6.40
CA ILE A 378 14.95 9.20 6.48
C ILE A 378 15.77 9.85 7.59
N ARG A 379 16.17 9.03 8.57
CA ARG A 379 16.94 9.48 9.73
C ARG A 379 18.37 9.80 9.28
N ALA A 380 18.74 11.06 9.30
CA ALA A 380 20.10 11.58 9.14
C ALA A 380 20.87 11.64 10.48
N ALA A 381 20.59 10.70 11.40
CA ALA A 381 21.25 10.69 12.72
C ALA A 381 22.75 10.41 12.59
N THR A 382 23.55 11.01 13.48
CA THR A 382 24.94 10.61 13.73
C THR A 382 24.98 9.12 14.07
N SER A 383 25.94 8.40 13.52
CA SER A 383 26.07 6.97 13.80
C SER A 383 26.29 6.75 15.30
N ASP A 384 25.44 5.97 15.97
CA ASP A 384 25.65 5.63 17.38
C ASP A 384 26.77 4.57 17.44
N ALA A 385 27.84 4.83 18.20
CA ALA A 385 28.92 3.86 18.39
C ALA A 385 28.44 2.54 19.03
N ARG A 386 27.28 2.54 19.69
CA ARG A 386 26.65 1.36 20.30
C ARG A 386 25.93 0.47 19.29
N THR A 387 25.57 0.98 18.10
CA THR A 387 24.84 0.22 17.08
C THR A 387 25.44 0.39 15.68
N ASP A 388 25.75 -0.72 14.99
CA ASP A 388 26.21 -0.71 13.59
C ASP A 388 25.05 -0.58 12.58
N ALA A 389 23.96 0.09 12.98
CA ALA A 389 22.65 -0.05 12.35
C ALA A 389 22.19 1.18 11.56
N ARG A 390 22.81 2.37 11.75
CA ARG A 390 22.33 3.60 11.14
C ARG A 390 23.39 4.42 10.39
N PHE A 391 23.01 4.84 9.18
CA PHE A 391 23.88 5.50 8.20
C PHE A 391 23.19 6.72 7.60
N ARG A 392 23.95 7.78 7.30
CA ARG A 392 23.43 9.01 6.71
C ARG A 392 23.68 9.01 5.20
N PRO A 393 22.63 9.15 4.35
CA PRO A 393 22.85 9.34 2.92
C PRO A 393 23.52 10.71 2.67
N THR A 394 24.53 10.75 1.80
CA THR A 394 25.20 11.98 1.38
C THR A 394 24.39 12.76 0.34
N ARG A 395 23.62 12.07 -0.50
CA ARG A 395 22.72 12.68 -1.49
C ARG A 395 21.35 11.98 -1.49
N LEU A 396 20.31 12.77 -1.74
CA LEU A 396 18.92 12.34 -1.81
C LEU A 396 18.21 13.05 -2.96
N PHE A 397 17.34 12.33 -3.67
CA PHE A 397 16.40 12.94 -4.62
C PHE A 397 15.02 12.25 -4.52
N PRO A 398 13.95 13.00 -4.14
CA PRO A 398 13.94 14.40 -3.73
C PRO A 398 14.78 14.67 -2.48
N ARG A 399 15.27 15.90 -2.31
CA ARG A 399 15.91 16.32 -1.05
C ARG A 399 14.89 16.27 0.09
N SER A 400 15.32 15.98 1.33
CA SER A 400 14.40 15.85 2.47
C SER A 400 13.48 17.07 2.66
N ALA A 401 14.02 18.29 2.55
CA ALA A 401 13.22 19.51 2.66
C ALA A 401 12.16 19.64 1.55
N GLU A 402 12.54 19.27 0.32
CA GLU A 402 11.64 19.25 -0.84
C GLU A 402 10.56 18.18 -0.69
N SER A 403 10.93 16.97 -0.24
CA SER A 403 9.99 15.90 0.05
C SER A 403 8.96 16.33 1.10
N LEU A 404 9.39 16.94 2.21
CA LEU A 404 8.47 17.40 3.25
C LEU A 404 7.48 18.45 2.70
N ALA A 405 7.98 19.43 1.95
CA ALA A 405 7.13 20.46 1.36
C ALA A 405 6.13 19.88 0.36
N TYR A 406 6.57 18.98 -0.53
CA TYR A 406 5.73 18.31 -1.52
C TYR A 406 4.62 17.47 -0.86
N PHE A 407 4.96 16.55 0.04
CA PHE A 407 3.98 15.70 0.70
C PHE A 407 3.04 16.49 1.62
N ALA A 408 3.53 17.53 2.31
CA ALA A 408 2.66 18.36 3.13
C ALA A 408 1.60 19.11 2.32
N GLN A 409 1.95 19.60 1.12
CA GLN A 409 1.00 20.29 0.25
C GLN A 409 -0.13 19.39 -0.25
N GLN A 410 0.07 18.07 -0.27
CA GLN A 410 -0.94 17.10 -0.66
C GLN A 410 -1.73 16.55 0.52
N LEU A 411 -1.01 16.16 1.58
CA LEU A 411 -1.61 15.52 2.75
C LEU A 411 -2.45 16.51 3.55
N VAL A 412 -1.94 17.71 3.82
CA VAL A 412 -2.60 18.65 4.74
C VAL A 412 -3.97 19.09 4.22
N PRO A 413 -4.14 19.51 2.94
CA PRO A 413 -5.47 19.82 2.42
C PRO A 413 -6.40 18.61 2.40
N SER A 414 -5.87 17.41 2.19
CA SER A 414 -6.66 16.18 2.20
C SER A 414 -7.14 15.83 3.61
N VAL A 415 -6.28 15.96 4.61
CA VAL A 415 -6.62 15.84 6.04
C VAL A 415 -7.66 16.87 6.44
N TRP A 416 -7.55 18.13 5.96
CA TRP A 416 -8.57 19.15 6.17
C TRP A 416 -9.92 18.76 5.57
N ARG A 417 -9.93 18.29 4.32
CA ARG A 417 -11.18 17.85 3.66
C ARG A 417 -11.82 16.67 4.40
N LEU A 418 -11.01 15.71 4.86
CA LEU A 418 -11.49 14.57 5.62
C LEU A 418 -12.06 15.00 6.97
N LEU A 419 -11.39 15.91 7.68
CA LEU A 419 -11.91 16.53 8.90
C LEU A 419 -13.27 17.19 8.64
N LEU A 420 -13.39 17.97 7.56
CA LEU A 420 -14.64 18.62 7.21
C LEU A 420 -15.77 17.61 6.93
N THR A 421 -15.48 16.51 6.23
CA THR A 421 -16.45 15.42 6.00
C THR A 421 -16.94 14.82 7.33
N VAL A 422 -16.04 14.51 8.26
CA VAL A 422 -16.40 13.95 9.57
C VAL A 422 -17.17 14.94 10.44
N VAL A 423 -16.79 16.23 10.41
CA VAL A 423 -17.52 17.30 11.10
C VAL A 423 -18.92 17.48 10.54
N LEU A 424 -19.09 17.43 9.21
CA LEU A 424 -20.40 17.51 8.57
C LEU A 424 -21.27 16.30 8.90
N PHE A 425 -20.72 15.09 8.96
CA PHE A 425 -21.44 13.93 9.49
C PHE A 425 -21.97 14.18 10.91
N GLY A 426 -21.11 14.67 11.82
CA GLY A 426 -21.53 15.05 13.16
C GLY A 426 -22.59 16.16 13.19
N GLY A 427 -22.47 17.17 12.31
CA GLY A 427 -23.50 18.20 12.12
C GLY A 427 -24.82 17.62 11.62
N GLY A 428 -24.76 16.59 10.78
CA GLY A 428 -25.91 15.83 10.31
C GLY A 428 -26.61 15.10 11.44
N VAL A 429 -25.85 14.50 12.36
CA VAL A 429 -26.40 13.86 13.56
C VAL A 429 -27.18 14.85 14.42
N VAL A 430 -26.63 16.05 14.64
CA VAL A 430 -27.31 17.12 15.40
C VAL A 430 -28.56 17.60 14.67
N LEU A 431 -28.46 17.83 13.36
CA LEU A 431 -29.59 18.28 12.54
C LEU A 431 -30.71 17.23 12.50
N GLY A 432 -30.38 15.95 12.35
CA GLY A 432 -31.35 14.86 12.36
C GLY A 432 -32.08 14.74 13.69
N ARG A 433 -31.39 14.96 14.81
CA ARG A 433 -32.02 15.01 16.14
C ARG A 433 -33.02 16.17 16.23
N TRP A 434 -32.62 17.36 15.80
CA TRP A 434 -33.51 18.52 15.78
C TRP A 434 -34.75 18.26 14.91
N LEU A 435 -34.57 17.67 13.72
CA LEU A 435 -35.67 17.33 12.82
C LEU A 435 -36.64 16.29 13.43
N ALA A 436 -36.10 15.27 14.09
CA ALA A 436 -36.89 14.29 14.83
C ALA A 436 -37.73 14.96 15.94
N GLU A 437 -37.12 15.85 16.74
CA GLU A 437 -37.81 16.61 17.80
C GLU A 437 -38.91 17.53 17.25
N THR A 438 -38.77 18.03 16.01
CA THR A 438 -39.81 18.83 15.33
C THR A 438 -40.92 18.01 14.65
N GLY A 439 -40.91 16.68 14.79
CA GLY A 439 -41.96 15.80 14.27
C GLY A 439 -41.82 15.41 12.80
N TRP A 440 -40.61 15.53 12.21
CA TRP A 440 -40.35 15.01 10.86
C TRP A 440 -40.18 13.48 10.93
N SER A 441 -41.29 12.73 10.90
CA SER A 441 -41.31 11.25 10.89
C SER A 441 -41.76 10.69 9.53
N GLY A 442 -41.26 9.50 9.17
CA GLY A 442 -41.64 8.79 7.94
C GLY A 442 -40.74 8.98 6.71
N ALA A 443 -39.60 9.66 6.85
CA ALA A 443 -38.61 9.83 5.77
C ALA A 443 -37.48 8.78 5.80
N GLY A 444 -37.45 7.88 6.80
CA GLY A 444 -36.36 6.95 7.07
C GLY A 444 -35.98 6.04 5.90
N GLY A 445 -36.94 5.55 5.11
CA GLY A 445 -36.58 4.79 3.92
C GLY A 445 -36.26 5.66 2.71
N ALA A 446 -36.83 6.87 2.56
CA ALA A 446 -36.49 7.78 1.44
C ALA A 446 -35.04 8.27 1.58
N ALA A 447 -34.65 8.48 2.83
CA ALA A 447 -33.29 8.63 3.30
C ALA A 447 -32.39 7.44 2.92
N ILE A 448 -32.73 6.22 3.33
CA ILE A 448 -31.95 5.01 3.00
C ILE A 448 -31.82 4.82 1.48
N ALA A 449 -32.89 5.04 0.72
CA ALA A 449 -32.89 4.99 -0.74
C ALA A 449 -31.99 6.07 -1.35
N ALA A 450 -32.04 7.31 -0.84
CA ALA A 450 -31.14 8.37 -1.27
C ALA A 450 -29.67 8.06 -0.95
N MET A 451 -29.38 7.50 0.23
CA MET A 451 -28.03 7.10 0.64
C MET A 451 -27.48 5.98 -0.23
N ILE A 452 -28.31 5.00 -0.58
CA ILE A 452 -27.91 3.88 -1.45
C ILE A 452 -27.76 4.36 -2.89
N VAL A 453 -28.64 5.23 -3.41
CA VAL A 453 -28.45 5.86 -4.72
C VAL A 453 -27.16 6.69 -4.77
N LEU A 454 -26.83 7.44 -3.71
CA LEU A 454 -25.57 8.19 -3.60
C LEU A 454 -24.34 7.27 -3.53
N MET A 455 -24.40 6.17 -2.77
CA MET A 455 -23.35 5.14 -2.73
C MET A 455 -23.18 4.44 -4.09
N LEU A 456 -24.27 4.16 -4.81
CA LEU A 456 -24.24 3.51 -6.12
C LEU A 456 -23.78 4.45 -7.23
N LEU A 457 -24.10 5.75 -7.16
CA LEU A 457 -23.53 6.78 -8.04
C LEU A 457 -22.00 6.87 -7.90
N HIS A 458 -21.46 6.58 -6.72
CA HIS A 458 -20.02 6.45 -6.48
C HIS A 458 -19.38 5.18 -7.09
N GLN A 459 -20.17 4.18 -7.46
CA GLN A 459 -19.70 2.95 -8.13
C GLN A 459 -19.69 3.06 -9.66
N VAL A 460 -20.33 4.07 -10.24
CA VAL A 460 -20.31 4.32 -11.70
C VAL A 460 -18.90 4.82 -12.09
N PRO A 461 -18.20 4.16 -13.03
CA PRO A 461 -16.89 4.61 -13.47
C PRO A 461 -17.00 6.00 -14.12
N GLN A 462 -16.31 6.97 -13.53
CA GLN A 462 -16.31 8.34 -14.02
C GLN A 462 -15.14 8.55 -14.98
N ARG A 463 -15.40 9.22 -16.11
CA ARG A 463 -14.36 9.63 -17.06
C ARG A 463 -13.43 10.67 -16.39
N PRO A 464 -12.09 10.54 -16.50
CA PRO A 464 -11.16 11.54 -15.98
C PRO A 464 -11.45 12.91 -16.63
N GLY A 465 -11.58 13.97 -15.82
CA GLY A 465 -11.66 15.35 -16.31
C GLY A 465 -12.89 16.17 -15.87
N ARG A 466 -13.95 15.58 -15.30
CA ARG A 466 -15.05 16.36 -14.68
C ARG A 466 -14.66 16.81 -13.26
N SER A 467 -14.89 18.09 -12.96
CA SER A 467 -14.22 18.83 -11.87
C SER A 467 -14.23 18.11 -10.51
N HIS A 468 -13.05 17.99 -9.90
CA HIS A 468 -12.89 17.48 -8.54
C HIS A 468 -13.74 18.24 -7.51
N PHE A 469 -14.03 19.52 -7.73
CA PHE A 469 -14.78 20.36 -6.79
C PHE A 469 -16.19 19.82 -6.49
N VAL A 470 -16.97 19.51 -7.53
CA VAL A 470 -18.34 19.00 -7.37
C VAL A 470 -18.35 17.69 -6.59
N ARG A 471 -17.40 16.78 -6.87
CA ARG A 471 -17.26 15.51 -6.15
C ARG A 471 -16.94 15.72 -4.67
N HIS A 472 -15.97 16.59 -4.36
CA HIS A 472 -15.64 16.88 -2.96
C HIS A 472 -16.80 17.56 -2.22
N LEU A 473 -17.61 18.36 -2.90
CA LEU A 473 -18.82 18.95 -2.34
C LEU A 473 -19.90 17.89 -2.11
N LEU A 474 -20.15 17.02 -3.09
CA LEU A 474 -21.13 15.93 -2.99
C LEU A 474 -20.79 14.99 -1.84
N LEU A 475 -19.54 14.54 -1.71
CA LEU A 475 -19.12 13.66 -0.60
C LEU A 475 -19.38 14.28 0.79
N ARG A 476 -19.26 15.60 0.90
CA ARG A 476 -19.51 16.35 2.15
C ARG A 476 -21.00 16.46 2.45
N LEU A 477 -21.81 16.75 1.42
CA LEU A 477 -23.26 16.76 1.53
C LEU A 477 -23.79 15.36 1.85
N GLU A 478 -23.22 14.32 1.25
CA GLU A 478 -23.51 12.93 1.56
C GLU A 478 -23.22 12.59 3.02
N ALA A 479 -22.07 13.02 3.56
CA ALA A 479 -21.74 12.82 4.96
C ALA A 479 -22.74 13.51 5.90
N LEU A 480 -23.12 14.77 5.59
CA LEU A 480 -24.15 15.50 6.32
C LEU A 480 -25.49 14.75 6.29
N VAL A 481 -25.94 14.37 5.09
CA VAL A 481 -27.18 13.60 4.90
C VAL A 481 -27.09 12.30 5.67
N ALA A 482 -26.04 11.50 5.51
CA ALA A 482 -25.85 10.23 6.22
C ALA A 482 -25.99 10.39 7.74
N GLY A 483 -25.47 11.47 8.34
CA GLY A 483 -25.67 11.77 9.76
C GLY A 483 -27.12 12.08 10.15
N VAL A 484 -27.84 12.83 9.30
CA VAL A 484 -29.29 13.11 9.48
C VAL A 484 -30.07 11.80 9.43
N LEU A 485 -29.87 11.01 8.37
CA LEU A 485 -30.60 9.77 8.13
C LEU A 485 -30.37 8.74 9.23
N ALA A 486 -29.12 8.62 9.66
CA ALA A 486 -28.72 7.82 10.80
C ALA A 486 -29.51 8.16 12.07
N THR A 487 -29.71 9.45 12.33
CA THR A 487 -30.37 9.91 13.55
C THR A 487 -31.88 9.74 13.48
N LEU A 488 -32.48 10.03 12.32
CA LEU A 488 -33.90 9.76 12.07
C LEU A 488 -34.19 8.25 12.16
N PHE A 489 -33.28 7.41 11.65
CA PHE A 489 -33.38 5.97 11.81
C PHE A 489 -33.40 5.55 13.29
N LEU A 490 -32.47 6.06 14.11
CA LEU A 490 -32.49 5.76 15.55
C LEU A 490 -33.81 6.20 16.20
N HIS A 491 -34.32 7.38 15.84
CA HIS A 491 -35.54 7.92 16.42
C HIS A 491 -36.80 7.12 16.01
N ASP A 492 -36.94 6.77 14.74
CA ASP A 492 -38.11 6.07 14.21
C ASP A 492 -38.17 4.59 14.67
N TYR A 493 -37.01 3.97 14.90
CA TYR A 493 -36.93 2.52 15.13
C TYR A 493 -36.46 2.11 16.54
N LEU A 494 -35.81 3.01 17.28
CA LEU A 494 -35.40 2.83 18.68
C LEU A 494 -35.77 4.08 19.52
N PRO A 495 -37.03 4.54 19.51
CA PRO A 495 -37.43 5.84 20.08
C PRO A 495 -37.05 5.99 21.56
N ASP A 496 -37.20 4.92 22.34
CA ASP A 496 -36.93 4.91 23.78
C ASP A 496 -35.44 5.00 24.11
N ALA A 497 -34.56 4.53 23.22
CA ALA A 497 -33.11 4.50 23.41
C ALA A 497 -32.34 5.55 22.58
N ALA A 498 -32.98 6.20 21.60
CA ALA A 498 -32.33 7.08 20.63
C ALA A 498 -31.57 8.24 21.29
N GLY A 499 -32.19 8.91 22.26
CA GLY A 499 -31.57 10.02 23.00
C GLY A 499 -30.31 9.58 23.75
N GLU A 500 -30.39 8.45 24.46
CA GLU A 500 -29.27 7.90 25.23
C GLU A 500 -28.13 7.40 24.34
N LEU A 501 -28.44 6.74 23.22
CA LEU A 501 -27.45 6.27 22.26
C LEU A 501 -26.71 7.43 21.58
N LEU A 502 -27.40 8.53 21.29
CA LEU A 502 -26.77 9.74 20.75
C LEU A 502 -25.88 10.44 21.79
N VAL A 503 -26.31 10.50 23.05
CA VAL A 503 -25.49 11.04 24.15
C VAL A 503 -24.26 10.17 24.37
N LEU A 504 -24.42 8.84 24.39
CA LEU A 504 -23.34 7.86 24.50
C LEU A 504 -22.34 8.00 23.34
N PHE A 505 -22.84 8.12 22.11
CA PHE A 505 -22.01 8.33 20.93
C PHE A 505 -21.20 9.64 21.04
N GLY A 506 -21.87 10.74 21.41
CA GLY A 506 -21.23 12.04 21.60
C GLY A 506 -20.18 12.04 22.71
N SER A 507 -20.51 11.46 23.87
CA SER A 507 -19.61 11.40 25.04
C SER A 507 -18.42 10.48 24.79
N SER A 508 -18.64 9.31 24.17
CA SER A 508 -17.58 8.39 23.77
C SER A 508 -16.66 9.03 22.75
N THR A 509 -17.22 9.68 21.72
CA THR A 509 -16.44 10.39 20.70
C THR A 509 -15.58 11.49 21.32
N LEU A 510 -16.15 12.30 22.23
CA LEU A 510 -15.43 13.34 22.96
C LEU A 510 -14.28 12.74 23.79
N TRP A 511 -14.55 11.68 24.55
CA TRP A 511 -13.54 11.02 25.38
C TRP A 511 -12.39 10.44 24.55
N ILE A 512 -12.68 9.72 23.46
CA ILE A 512 -11.64 9.16 22.57
C ILE A 512 -10.82 10.30 21.94
N CYS A 513 -11.47 11.40 21.52
CA CYS A 513 -10.78 12.56 20.97
C CYS A 513 -9.88 13.24 22.00
N LEU A 514 -10.34 13.41 23.24
CA LEU A 514 -9.52 13.98 24.31
C LEU A 514 -8.34 13.06 24.65
N ASN A 515 -8.57 11.75 24.71
CA ASN A 515 -7.51 10.77 24.90
C ASN A 515 -6.47 10.85 23.78
N ALA A 516 -6.90 10.86 22.51
CA ALA A 516 -6.03 11.03 21.35
C ALA A 516 -5.24 12.36 21.39
N TRP A 517 -5.86 13.44 21.86
CA TRP A 517 -5.20 14.73 22.07
C TRP A 517 -4.16 14.67 23.18
N CYS A 518 -4.49 14.09 24.33
CA CYS A 518 -3.58 13.89 25.47
C CYS A 518 -2.41 12.97 25.10
N MET A 519 -2.68 11.90 24.36
CA MET A 519 -1.66 11.07 23.75
C MET A 519 -0.76 11.99 22.94
N ARG A 520 -1.29 12.70 21.91
CA ARG A 520 -0.54 13.62 21.01
C ARG A 520 0.38 14.55 21.80
N TRP A 521 -0.18 15.22 22.79
CA TRP A 521 0.51 16.22 23.59
C TRP A 521 1.64 15.61 24.45
N SER A 522 1.39 14.44 25.06
CA SER A 522 2.37 13.75 25.92
C SER A 522 3.43 12.93 25.17
N ARG A 523 3.30 12.79 23.84
CA ARG A 523 4.14 11.92 22.98
C ARG A 523 4.24 10.48 23.48
N TRP A 524 3.18 9.94 24.08
CA TRP A 524 3.20 8.59 24.67
C TRP A 524 3.66 7.50 23.66
N TRP A 525 3.29 7.60 22.38
CA TRP A 525 3.73 6.62 21.37
C TRP A 525 5.21 6.72 20.99
N SER A 526 5.90 7.82 21.30
CA SER A 526 7.29 8.04 20.89
C SER A 526 8.25 7.31 21.85
N PRO A 527 9.16 6.46 21.34
CA PRO A 527 10.22 5.87 22.15
C PRO A 527 11.17 6.97 22.65
N VAL A 528 11.70 6.78 23.86
CA VAL A 528 12.57 7.74 24.57
C VAL A 528 13.60 6.97 25.39
N GLU A 529 14.81 7.50 25.56
CA GLU A 529 15.81 6.87 26.44
C GLU A 529 15.56 7.23 27.91
N ARG A 530 15.12 8.46 28.18
CA ARG A 530 14.84 8.96 29.53
C ARG A 530 13.64 9.90 29.54
N VAL A 531 12.90 9.86 30.64
CA VAL A 531 11.76 10.76 30.89
C VAL A 531 12.07 11.58 32.15
N PRO A 532 11.96 12.91 32.13
CA PRO A 532 12.18 13.71 33.33
C PRO A 532 11.12 13.39 34.41
N GLY A 533 11.52 13.40 35.69
CA GLY A 533 10.67 12.98 36.82
C GLY A 533 9.26 13.59 36.83
N TRP A 534 9.15 14.90 36.56
CA TRP A 534 7.87 15.60 36.57
C TRP A 534 6.90 15.14 35.48
N TYR A 535 7.38 14.61 34.34
CA TYR A 535 6.52 14.07 33.29
C TYR A 535 5.78 12.80 33.74
N HIS A 536 6.35 12.01 34.65
CA HIS A 536 5.65 10.87 35.24
C HIS A 536 4.46 11.33 36.08
N VAL A 537 4.62 12.41 36.84
CA VAL A 537 3.55 13.02 37.64
C VAL A 537 2.48 13.61 36.72
N ALA A 538 2.88 14.38 35.71
CA ALA A 538 1.96 14.96 34.74
C ALA A 538 1.16 13.87 34.00
N PHE A 539 1.81 12.78 33.58
CA PHE A 539 1.13 11.63 32.98
C PHE A 539 0.13 10.99 33.94
N ALA A 540 0.50 10.76 35.20
CA ALA A 540 -0.40 10.19 36.20
C ALA A 540 -1.64 11.07 36.43
N CYS A 541 -1.48 12.40 36.52
CA CYS A 541 -2.59 13.34 36.63
C CYS A 541 -3.51 13.31 35.40
N VAL A 542 -2.94 13.32 34.20
CA VAL A 542 -3.71 13.24 32.94
C VAL A 542 -4.45 11.91 32.84
N LEU A 543 -3.80 10.80 33.19
CA LEU A 543 -4.43 9.47 33.17
C LEU A 543 -5.59 9.37 34.18
N ALA A 544 -5.41 9.91 35.39
CA ALA A 544 -6.48 9.96 36.39
C ALA A 544 -7.66 10.81 35.91
N ALA A 545 -7.40 11.97 35.28
CA ALA A 545 -8.44 12.80 34.70
C ALA A 545 -9.19 12.10 33.54
N LEU A 546 -8.48 11.37 32.66
CA LEU A 546 -9.10 10.61 31.58
C LEU A 546 -9.92 9.42 32.12
N ALA A 547 -9.45 8.75 33.16
CA ALA A 547 -10.20 7.68 33.82
C ALA A 547 -11.46 8.22 34.50
N ALA A 548 -11.39 9.38 35.17
CA ALA A 548 -12.56 10.04 35.75
C ALA A 548 -13.55 10.50 34.67
N LEU A 549 -13.06 11.08 33.57
CA LEU A 549 -13.90 11.51 32.46
C LEU A 549 -14.61 10.34 31.77
N ALA A 550 -13.98 9.14 31.74
CA ALA A 550 -14.62 7.93 31.22
C ALA A 550 -15.87 7.54 32.01
N LEU A 551 -16.00 7.99 33.26
CA LEU A 551 -17.14 7.71 34.15
C LEU A 551 -18.23 8.80 34.09
N VAL A 552 -17.99 9.93 33.41
CA VAL A 552 -18.98 11.02 33.30
C VAL A 552 -20.28 10.62 32.60
N PRO A 553 -20.27 9.81 31.52
CA PRO A 553 -21.51 9.34 30.88
C PRO A 553 -22.44 8.57 31.84
N TRP A 554 -21.87 7.83 32.80
CA TRP A 554 -22.63 7.17 33.87
C TRP A 554 -23.28 8.18 34.83
N GLY A 555 -22.61 9.28 35.15
CA GLY A 555 -23.15 10.33 36.03
C GLY A 555 -24.23 11.21 35.39
N LEU A 556 -24.34 11.21 34.05
CA LEU A 556 -25.28 12.03 33.28
C LEU A 556 -26.50 11.26 32.76
N SER A 557 -26.55 9.92 32.87
CA SER A 557 -27.67 9.13 32.35
C SER A 557 -28.91 9.19 33.27
N ASP A 558 -30.08 9.47 32.70
CA ASP A 558 -31.38 9.58 33.39
C ASP A 558 -32.11 8.25 33.61
N VAL A 559 -31.46 7.11 33.31
CA VAL A 559 -32.02 5.76 33.55
C VAL A 559 -32.40 5.62 35.02
N GLY A 560 -33.60 5.06 35.27
CA GLY A 560 -34.31 5.03 36.55
C GLY A 560 -33.49 4.68 37.80
N GLN A 561 -34.05 4.99 38.97
CA GLN A 561 -33.36 4.96 40.27
C GLN A 561 -32.61 3.64 40.61
N ASP A 562 -32.98 2.51 39.98
CA ASP A 562 -32.32 1.20 40.15
C ASP A 562 -31.05 0.99 39.27
N ALA A 563 -30.80 1.83 38.27
CA ALA A 563 -29.67 1.74 37.33
C ALA A 563 -28.41 2.53 37.76
N ARG A 564 -28.43 3.22 38.91
CA ARG A 564 -27.30 3.99 39.45
C ARG A 564 -26.22 3.14 40.12
N THR A 565 -26.14 1.85 39.83
CA THR A 565 -24.99 1.02 40.23
C THR A 565 -23.89 1.16 39.18
N VAL A 566 -22.65 1.42 39.60
CA VAL A 566 -21.51 1.47 38.67
C VAL A 566 -21.38 0.08 38.04
N SER A 567 -21.65 -0.02 36.74
CA SER A 567 -21.50 -1.29 36.01
C SER A 567 -20.07 -1.81 36.16
N TRP A 568 -19.93 -3.01 36.69
CA TRP A 568 -18.62 -3.63 36.89
C TRP A 568 -17.84 -3.78 35.57
N TRP A 569 -18.54 -3.91 34.44
CA TRP A 569 -17.94 -3.92 33.10
C TRP A 569 -17.18 -2.63 32.78
N LEU A 570 -17.77 -1.48 33.14
CA LEU A 570 -17.12 -0.17 32.97
C LEU A 570 -15.90 -0.05 33.88
N VAL A 571 -15.99 -0.51 35.13
CA VAL A 571 -14.86 -0.53 36.07
C VAL A 571 -13.71 -1.37 35.52
N VAL A 572 -14.02 -2.57 35.02
CA VAL A 572 -13.02 -3.46 34.40
C VAL A 572 -12.41 -2.81 33.15
N ALA A 573 -13.22 -2.18 32.29
CA ALA A 573 -12.73 -1.52 31.09
C ALA A 573 -11.79 -0.33 31.41
N VAL A 574 -12.17 0.52 32.37
CA VAL A 574 -11.32 1.62 32.85
C VAL A 574 -10.06 1.09 33.53
N GLY A 575 -10.15 0.00 34.29
CA GLY A 575 -9.01 -0.69 34.88
C GLY A 575 -8.02 -1.21 33.82
N ILE A 576 -8.52 -1.90 32.79
CA ILE A 576 -7.72 -2.35 31.64
C ILE A 576 -7.06 -1.15 30.95
N TYR A 577 -7.82 -0.07 30.70
CA TYR A 577 -7.30 1.15 30.12
C TYR A 577 -6.13 1.73 30.93
N VAL A 578 -6.27 1.85 32.25
CA VAL A 578 -5.21 2.36 33.14
C VAL A 578 -3.98 1.44 33.12
N VAL A 579 -4.17 0.12 33.19
CA VAL A 579 -3.06 -0.85 33.16
C VAL A 579 -2.32 -0.78 31.82
N VAL A 580 -3.04 -0.79 30.70
CA VAL A 580 -2.45 -0.65 29.37
C VAL A 580 -1.74 0.69 29.23
N ALA A 581 -2.29 1.77 29.80
CA ALA A 581 -1.69 3.09 29.77
C ALA A 581 -0.36 3.16 30.52
N ILE A 582 -0.33 2.63 31.75
CA ILE A 582 0.90 2.56 32.56
C ILE A 582 1.93 1.66 31.90
N ALA A 583 1.52 0.48 31.41
CA ALA A 583 2.41 -0.45 30.72
C ALA A 583 3.01 0.18 29.46
N GLY A 584 2.20 0.88 28.67
CA GLY A 584 2.67 1.60 27.48
C GLY A 584 3.61 2.75 27.83
N TRP A 585 3.30 3.54 28.87
CA TRP A 585 4.16 4.63 29.33
C TRP A 585 5.51 4.15 29.87
N ARG A 586 5.57 2.94 30.41
CA ARG A 586 6.85 2.32 30.80
C ARG A 586 7.60 1.76 29.59
N ARG A 587 6.91 1.08 28.68
CA ARG A 587 7.52 0.42 27.51
C ARG A 587 8.03 1.38 26.43
N ARG A 588 7.60 2.65 26.42
CA ARG A 588 8.22 3.68 25.56
C ARG A 588 9.65 4.01 25.98
N ILE A 589 10.06 3.70 27.22
CA ILE A 589 11.43 3.89 27.69
C ILE A 589 12.25 2.73 27.15
N VAL A 590 13.16 3.04 26.22
CA VAL A 590 14.00 2.07 25.52
C VAL A 590 15.47 2.40 25.74
N ASP A 591 16.34 1.39 25.70
CA ASP A 591 17.78 1.60 25.92
C ASP A 591 18.45 2.42 24.80
N ASP A 592 17.90 2.32 23.59
CA ASP A 592 18.32 3.04 22.40
C ASP A 592 17.10 3.37 21.52
N VAL A 593 16.91 4.66 21.21
CA VAL A 593 15.81 5.15 20.34
C VAL A 593 16.04 4.83 18.86
N HIS A 594 17.26 4.43 18.50
CA HIS A 594 17.66 4.03 17.16
C HIS A 594 17.61 2.50 16.93
N GLY A 595 17.55 1.70 18.00
CA GLY A 595 17.58 0.23 17.93
C GLY A 595 16.22 -0.47 17.78
N ASP A 596 16.25 -1.79 17.60
CA ASP A 596 15.08 -2.65 17.29
C ASP A 596 13.95 -2.56 18.32
N SER A 597 14.27 -2.30 19.58
CA SER A 597 13.28 -2.16 20.65
C SER A 597 12.38 -0.93 20.43
N ALA A 598 12.96 0.18 19.97
CA ALA A 598 12.22 1.40 19.62
C ALA A 598 11.27 1.15 18.43
N GLU A 599 11.74 0.45 17.41
CA GLU A 599 10.95 0.10 16.23
C GLU A 599 9.80 -0.86 16.58
N ARG A 600 10.07 -1.91 17.37
CA ARG A 600 9.04 -2.83 17.86
C ARG A 600 7.98 -2.12 18.70
N TRP A 601 8.39 -1.15 19.52
CA TRP A 601 7.46 -0.31 20.28
C TRP A 601 6.59 0.52 19.35
N LEU A 602 7.17 1.25 18.39
CA LEU A 602 6.45 2.05 17.41
C LEU A 602 5.43 1.24 16.61
N LYS A 603 5.80 0.02 16.18
CA LYS A 603 4.89 -0.91 15.47
C LYS A 603 3.70 -1.33 16.32
N ARG A 604 3.89 -1.46 17.64
CA ARG A 604 2.85 -1.97 18.57
C ARG A 604 2.03 -0.87 19.23
N SER A 605 2.59 0.33 19.45
CA SER A 605 1.99 1.39 20.26
C SER A 605 0.62 1.83 19.76
N VAL A 606 0.42 1.87 18.44
CA VAL A 606 -0.87 2.20 17.81
C VAL A 606 -1.92 1.14 18.13
N VAL A 607 -1.56 -0.15 18.02
CA VAL A 607 -2.45 -1.25 18.37
C VAL A 607 -2.82 -1.18 19.85
N TRP A 608 -1.86 -0.91 20.73
CA TRP A 608 -2.14 -0.72 22.15
C TRP A 608 -3.10 0.44 22.42
N ALA A 609 -2.91 1.58 21.75
CA ALA A 609 -3.78 2.75 21.89
C ALA A 609 -5.20 2.48 21.40
N LEU A 610 -5.34 1.83 20.23
CA LEU A 610 -6.63 1.46 19.66
C LEU A 610 -7.37 0.45 20.55
N LEU A 611 -6.69 -0.59 21.03
CA LEU A 611 -7.27 -1.59 21.93
C LEU A 611 -7.71 -0.96 23.26
N ALA A 612 -6.91 -0.05 23.82
CA ALA A 612 -7.24 0.64 25.06
C ALA A 612 -8.47 1.56 24.91
N GLN A 613 -8.60 2.26 23.78
CA GLN A 613 -9.76 3.09 23.46
C GLN A 613 -11.01 2.24 23.22
N ALA A 614 -10.87 1.15 22.45
CA ALA A 614 -11.97 0.22 22.17
C ALA A 614 -12.54 -0.39 23.45
N ALA A 615 -11.69 -0.76 24.42
CA ALA A 615 -12.13 -1.34 25.69
C ALA A 615 -13.10 -0.43 26.48
N VAL A 616 -12.80 0.88 26.59
CA VAL A 616 -13.65 1.84 27.33
C VAL A 616 -14.96 2.09 26.60
N VAL A 617 -14.92 2.27 25.28
CA VAL A 617 -16.13 2.42 24.45
C VAL A 617 -17.01 1.18 24.55
N SER A 618 -16.42 -0.02 24.46
CA SER A 618 -17.14 -1.28 24.64
C SER A 618 -17.75 -1.43 26.04
N GLY A 619 -17.04 -0.99 27.08
CA GLY A 619 -17.55 -1.01 28.47
C GLY A 619 -18.75 -0.07 28.69
N GLU A 620 -18.70 1.13 28.13
CA GLU A 620 -19.82 2.10 28.14
C GLU A 620 -21.01 1.61 27.31
N MET A 621 -20.77 1.03 26.13
CA MET A 621 -21.81 0.39 25.34
C MET A 621 -22.48 -0.75 26.10
N LEU A 622 -21.70 -1.66 26.71
CA LEU A 622 -22.23 -2.75 27.54
C LEU A 622 -23.08 -2.24 28.70
N ARG A 623 -22.72 -1.11 29.32
CA ARG A 623 -23.49 -0.50 30.41
C ARG A 623 -24.86 -0.03 29.92
N VAL A 624 -24.92 0.80 28.88
CA VAL A 624 -26.19 1.31 28.34
C VAL A 624 -27.09 0.17 27.86
N LEU A 625 -26.49 -0.87 27.28
CA LEU A 625 -27.21 -2.03 26.76
C LEU A 625 -27.60 -3.06 27.85
N SER A 626 -27.25 -2.85 29.12
CA SER A 626 -27.54 -3.79 30.22
C SER A 626 -28.95 -3.73 30.79
N GLY A 627 -29.75 -2.71 30.44
CA GLY A 627 -31.10 -2.53 30.97
C GLY A 627 -32.23 -3.32 30.30
N GLU A 628 -32.09 -3.73 29.03
CA GLU A 628 -33.28 -4.10 28.21
C GLU A 628 -33.06 -5.29 27.26
N GLY A 629 -32.23 -6.29 27.62
CA GLY A 629 -31.91 -7.41 26.73
C GLY A 629 -30.97 -7.08 25.56
N LEU A 630 -30.60 -5.81 25.39
CA LEU A 630 -29.64 -5.29 24.42
C LEU A 630 -28.20 -5.78 24.64
N THR A 631 -27.84 -6.27 25.82
CA THR A 631 -26.54 -6.90 26.11
C THR A 631 -26.32 -8.15 25.26
N LEU A 632 -27.40 -8.86 24.94
CA LEU A 632 -27.33 -9.99 24.02
C LEU A 632 -27.11 -9.56 22.56
N LEU A 633 -27.55 -8.36 22.16
CA LEU A 633 -27.26 -7.74 20.86
C LEU A 633 -25.80 -7.26 20.74
N PHE A 634 -25.17 -6.90 21.86
CA PHE A 634 -23.73 -6.63 21.90
C PHE A 634 -22.92 -7.95 21.90
N ALA A 635 -23.28 -8.89 22.77
CA ALA A 635 -22.64 -10.20 22.86
C ALA A 635 -22.85 -11.04 21.59
N SER A 636 -23.88 -10.77 20.80
CA SER A 636 -24.07 -11.40 19.50
C SER A 636 -23.10 -10.97 18.42
N GLY A 637 -22.42 -9.82 18.58
CA GLY A 637 -21.24 -9.53 17.75
C GLY A 637 -20.20 -10.66 17.87
N LEU A 638 -20.12 -11.31 19.03
CA LEU A 638 -19.30 -12.49 19.28
C LEU A 638 -19.89 -13.75 18.62
N LEU A 639 -21.22 -13.94 18.67
CA LEU A 639 -21.90 -15.02 17.92
C LEU A 639 -21.73 -14.85 16.40
N GLY A 640 -21.62 -13.61 15.94
CA GLY A 640 -21.24 -13.24 14.58
C GLY A 640 -19.86 -13.74 14.13
N LEU A 641 -19.02 -14.20 15.06
CA LEU A 641 -17.74 -14.86 14.77
C LEU A 641 -17.91 -16.36 14.50
N LEU A 642 -19.06 -16.98 14.80
CA LEU A 642 -19.29 -18.40 14.54
C LEU A 642 -19.31 -18.76 13.05
N PRO A 643 -19.90 -17.97 12.12
CA PRO A 643 -19.73 -18.17 10.69
C PRO A 643 -18.26 -18.11 10.29
N TRP A 644 -17.49 -17.20 10.86
CA TRP A 644 -16.06 -17.10 10.60
C TRP A 644 -15.31 -18.31 11.12
N ALA A 645 -15.65 -18.80 12.32
CA ALA A 645 -15.07 -20.03 12.87
C ALA A 645 -15.44 -21.26 12.02
N ALA A 646 -16.68 -21.34 11.52
CA ALA A 646 -17.13 -22.41 10.63
C ALA A 646 -16.45 -22.35 9.26
N ILE A 647 -16.37 -21.17 8.64
CA ILE A 647 -15.60 -20.94 7.40
C ILE A 647 -14.14 -21.32 7.64
N ALA A 648 -13.53 -20.86 8.74
CA ALA A 648 -12.15 -21.20 9.09
C ALA A 648 -11.96 -22.71 9.29
N LEU A 649 -12.92 -23.40 9.91
CA LEU A 649 -12.91 -24.86 10.07
C LEU A 649 -12.99 -25.57 8.72
N VAL A 650 -13.87 -25.13 7.81
CA VAL A 650 -13.99 -25.70 6.47
C VAL A 650 -12.72 -25.45 5.65
N VAL A 651 -12.17 -24.24 5.72
CA VAL A 651 -10.90 -23.88 5.07
C VAL A 651 -9.78 -24.74 5.64
N LEU A 652 -9.65 -24.86 6.95
CA LEU A 652 -8.69 -25.75 7.60
C LEU A 652 -8.89 -27.20 7.14
N ALA A 653 -10.10 -27.73 7.18
CA ALA A 653 -10.39 -29.09 6.71
C ALA A 653 -9.98 -29.29 5.24
N ALA A 654 -10.27 -28.33 4.35
CA ALA A 654 -9.87 -28.36 2.95
C ALA A 654 -8.34 -28.32 2.77
N LEU A 655 -7.62 -27.66 3.67
CA LEU A 655 -6.15 -27.62 3.73
C LEU A 655 -5.54 -28.92 4.27
N LEU A 656 -6.16 -29.54 5.28
CA LEU A 656 -5.66 -30.76 5.95
C LEU A 656 -5.98 -32.05 5.19
N ALA A 657 -7.15 -32.11 4.55
CA ALA A 657 -7.68 -33.32 3.93
C ALA A 657 -6.75 -33.96 2.88
N PRO A 658 -6.09 -33.21 1.98
CA PRO A 658 -5.17 -33.80 1.00
C PRO A 658 -4.06 -34.62 1.63
N ASP A 659 -3.48 -34.12 2.73
CA ASP A 659 -2.31 -34.73 3.34
C ASP A 659 -2.70 -36.01 4.08
N LEU A 660 -3.90 -36.06 4.68
CA LEU A 660 -4.49 -37.26 5.27
C LEU A 660 -4.84 -38.31 4.21
N LEU A 661 -5.56 -37.89 3.16
CA LEU A 661 -6.05 -38.79 2.12
C LEU A 661 -4.92 -39.36 1.25
N THR A 662 -3.85 -38.60 1.02
CA THR A 662 -2.70 -39.02 0.21
C THR A 662 -1.57 -39.64 1.02
N ARG A 663 -1.74 -39.86 2.34
CA ARG A 663 -0.71 -40.40 3.23
C ARG A 663 -0.20 -41.78 2.82
N HIS A 664 -1.04 -42.59 2.18
CA HIS A 664 -0.67 -43.89 1.62
C HIS A 664 0.34 -43.78 0.46
N LEU A 665 0.39 -42.62 -0.23
CA LEU A 665 1.34 -42.31 -1.31
C LEU A 665 2.64 -41.68 -0.80
N ARG A 666 2.93 -41.71 0.52
CA ARG A 666 4.15 -41.10 1.08
C ARG A 666 5.46 -41.60 0.45
N HIS A 667 5.45 -42.82 -0.10
CA HIS A 667 6.61 -43.43 -0.76
C HIS A 667 6.67 -43.10 -2.27
N ASP A 668 5.66 -42.44 -2.83
CA ASP A 668 5.60 -41.97 -4.22
C ASP A 668 5.27 -40.45 -4.24
N PRO A 669 6.28 -39.60 -4.06
CA PRO A 669 6.08 -38.16 -3.92
C PRO A 669 5.47 -37.52 -5.18
N VAL A 670 5.73 -38.08 -6.36
CA VAL A 670 5.21 -37.56 -7.63
C VAL A 670 3.71 -37.81 -7.72
N ARG A 671 3.24 -39.05 -7.48
CA ARG A 671 1.80 -39.34 -7.46
C ARG A 671 1.09 -38.58 -6.35
N ARG A 672 1.74 -38.41 -5.19
CA ARG A 672 1.20 -37.61 -4.08
C ARG A 672 1.00 -36.15 -4.46
N ALA A 673 1.99 -35.54 -5.11
CA ALA A 673 1.91 -34.16 -5.62
C ALA A 673 0.81 -34.01 -6.68
N GLN A 674 0.71 -34.94 -7.63
CA GLN A 674 -0.34 -34.94 -8.65
C GLN A 674 -1.75 -35.07 -8.03
N ALA A 675 -1.92 -35.94 -7.04
CA ALA A 675 -3.18 -36.08 -6.31
C ALA A 675 -3.56 -34.78 -5.58
N TRP A 676 -2.59 -34.12 -4.94
CA TRP A 676 -2.80 -32.83 -4.29
C TRP A 676 -3.18 -31.72 -5.28
N LEU A 677 -2.52 -31.64 -6.45
CA LEU A 677 -2.85 -30.65 -7.48
C LEU A 677 -4.26 -30.85 -8.04
N ARG A 678 -4.68 -32.11 -8.24
CA ARG A 678 -6.08 -32.43 -8.60
C ARG A 678 -7.04 -31.99 -7.51
N TRP A 679 -6.73 -32.27 -6.24
CA TRP A 679 -7.53 -31.81 -5.10
C TRP A 679 -7.63 -30.29 -5.04
N ARG A 680 -6.52 -29.57 -5.19
CA ARG A 680 -6.47 -28.10 -5.23
C ARG A 680 -7.50 -27.56 -6.22
N ARG A 681 -7.46 -28.05 -7.46
CA ARG A 681 -8.29 -27.56 -8.56
C ARG A 681 -9.77 -27.91 -8.40
N TRP A 682 -10.09 -29.14 -8.00
CA TRP A 682 -11.47 -29.64 -8.06
C TRP A 682 -12.22 -29.58 -6.72
N LEU A 683 -11.52 -29.53 -5.60
CA LEU A 683 -12.12 -29.63 -4.27
C LEU A 683 -11.77 -28.42 -3.39
N ALA A 684 -10.49 -28.16 -3.13
CA ALA A 684 -10.12 -27.14 -2.16
C ALA A 684 -10.46 -25.71 -2.61
N GLN A 685 -10.11 -25.32 -3.84
CA GLN A 685 -10.43 -23.97 -4.32
C GLN A 685 -11.95 -23.71 -4.30
N PRO A 686 -12.81 -24.57 -4.89
CA PRO A 686 -14.25 -24.41 -4.77
C PRO A 686 -14.74 -24.38 -3.32
N LEU A 687 -14.25 -25.25 -2.43
CA LEU A 687 -14.65 -25.24 -1.02
C LEU A 687 -14.28 -23.94 -0.31
N VAL A 688 -13.09 -23.38 -0.55
CA VAL A 688 -12.68 -22.10 0.04
C VAL A 688 -13.54 -20.95 -0.48
N PHE A 689 -13.88 -20.95 -1.78
CA PHE A 689 -14.75 -19.93 -2.36
C PHE A 689 -16.23 -20.08 -1.98
N LEU A 690 -16.72 -21.31 -1.82
CA LEU A 690 -18.12 -21.61 -1.49
C LEU A 690 -18.38 -21.64 0.02
N ALA A 691 -17.36 -21.82 0.86
CA ALA A 691 -17.52 -21.86 2.32
C ALA A 691 -18.16 -20.58 2.86
N PRO A 692 -17.77 -19.37 2.46
CA PRO A 692 -18.47 -18.15 2.86
C PRO A 692 -19.95 -18.13 2.47
N PRO A 693 -20.35 -18.23 1.18
CA PRO A 693 -21.77 -18.15 0.81
C PRO A 693 -22.63 -19.30 1.36
N VAL A 694 -22.09 -20.53 1.44
CA VAL A 694 -22.83 -21.68 2.01
C VAL A 694 -23.00 -21.52 3.51
N THR A 695 -21.92 -21.17 4.23
CA THR A 695 -21.98 -20.96 5.68
C THR A 695 -22.94 -19.83 6.00
N LEU A 696 -22.96 -18.77 5.20
CA LEU A 696 -23.91 -17.68 5.33
C LEU A 696 -25.35 -18.08 5.04
N THR A 697 -25.58 -18.92 4.05
CA THR A 697 -26.93 -19.42 3.74
C THR A 697 -27.46 -20.27 4.89
N LEU A 698 -26.62 -21.16 5.43
CA LEU A 698 -26.94 -21.96 6.60
C LEU A 698 -27.15 -21.07 7.84
N TRP A 699 -26.28 -20.08 8.02
CA TRP A 699 -26.38 -19.10 9.11
C TRP A 699 -27.68 -18.30 9.04
N TRP A 700 -28.08 -17.88 7.83
CA TRP A 700 -29.35 -17.22 7.59
C TRP A 700 -30.54 -18.12 7.93
N ARG A 701 -30.50 -19.40 7.54
CA ARG A 701 -31.56 -20.38 7.90
C ARG A 701 -31.64 -20.62 9.40
N ILE A 702 -30.51 -20.69 10.08
CA ILE A 702 -30.45 -20.83 11.54
C ILE A 702 -31.02 -19.58 12.19
N ALA A 703 -30.61 -18.39 11.75
CA ALA A 703 -31.14 -17.13 12.25
C ALA A 703 -32.65 -17.05 12.03
N ASP A 704 -33.17 -17.42 10.86
CA ASP A 704 -34.61 -17.41 10.57
C ASP A 704 -35.41 -18.33 11.51
N ALA A 705 -34.84 -19.47 11.88
CA ALA A 705 -35.44 -20.46 12.78
C ALA A 705 -35.47 -20.06 14.27
N VAL A 706 -34.85 -18.94 14.67
CA VAL A 706 -34.87 -18.48 16.06
C VAL A 706 -36.08 -17.59 16.31
N ASP A 707 -36.96 -17.92 17.26
CA ASP A 707 -38.21 -17.18 17.53
C ASP A 707 -38.05 -15.79 18.18
N SER A 708 -36.81 -15.32 18.40
CA SER A 708 -36.54 -14.04 19.06
C SER A 708 -36.08 -12.97 18.07
N ALA A 709 -36.86 -11.90 17.91
CA ALA A 709 -36.52 -10.77 17.02
C ALA A 709 -35.13 -10.16 17.32
N TRP A 710 -34.70 -10.09 18.58
CA TRP A 710 -33.37 -9.57 18.93
C TRP A 710 -32.24 -10.58 18.66
N MET A 711 -32.47 -11.90 18.79
CA MET A 711 -31.46 -12.91 18.44
C MET A 711 -31.24 -12.93 16.93
N ARG A 712 -32.31 -12.79 16.17
CA ARG A 712 -32.18 -12.75 14.74
C ARG A 712 -31.44 -11.46 14.28
N ALA A 713 -31.63 -10.33 14.97
CA ALA A 713 -30.95 -9.03 14.74
C ALA A 713 -29.44 -9.12 14.95
N ALA A 714 -29.10 -9.77 16.04
CA ALA A 714 -27.78 -10.18 16.45
C ALA A 714 -26.98 -10.93 15.36
N PHE A 715 -27.63 -11.63 14.42
CA PHE A 715 -27.00 -12.45 13.39
C PHE A 715 -26.78 -11.76 12.02
N ALA A 716 -27.36 -10.58 11.79
CA ALA A 716 -27.51 -10.01 10.45
C ALA A 716 -26.33 -9.12 9.97
N LEU A 717 -25.68 -8.37 10.87
CA LEU A 717 -24.54 -7.51 10.52
C LEU A 717 -23.30 -8.28 10.00
N PRO A 718 -22.81 -9.33 10.68
CA PRO A 718 -21.70 -10.13 10.18
C PRO A 718 -22.02 -10.77 8.83
N ALA A 719 -23.28 -11.22 8.66
CA ALA A 719 -23.74 -11.80 7.40
C ALA A 719 -23.71 -10.77 6.26
N LEU A 720 -24.16 -9.54 6.49
CA LEU A 720 -24.08 -8.46 5.49
C LEU A 720 -22.63 -8.14 5.09
N ILE A 721 -21.71 -8.05 6.07
CA ILE A 721 -20.29 -7.78 5.80
C ILE A 721 -19.72 -8.86 4.88
N VAL A 722 -20.00 -10.13 5.18
CA VAL A 722 -19.51 -11.25 4.38
C VAL A 722 -20.21 -11.29 3.01
N VAL A 723 -21.53 -11.07 2.93
CA VAL A 723 -22.26 -10.98 1.65
C VAL A 723 -21.69 -9.86 0.78
N THR A 724 -21.39 -8.71 1.37
CA THR A 724 -20.78 -7.57 0.66
C THR A 724 -19.38 -7.94 0.16
N ALA A 725 -18.55 -8.57 1.00
CA ALA A 725 -17.22 -9.03 0.61
C ALA A 725 -17.30 -10.08 -0.53
N VAL A 726 -18.21 -11.05 -0.43
CA VAL A 726 -18.46 -12.06 -1.47
C VAL A 726 -19.00 -11.42 -2.73
N ALA A 727 -19.95 -10.48 -2.63
CA ALA A 727 -20.49 -9.75 -3.77
C ALA A 727 -19.40 -8.95 -4.48
N MET A 728 -18.50 -8.28 -3.75
CA MET A 728 -17.34 -7.61 -4.35
C MET A 728 -16.45 -8.57 -5.12
N LEU A 729 -16.18 -9.77 -4.58
CA LEU A 729 -15.41 -10.82 -5.26
C LEU A 729 -16.13 -11.32 -6.53
N VAL A 730 -17.45 -11.52 -6.48
CA VAL A 730 -18.27 -11.97 -7.61
C VAL A 730 -18.37 -10.89 -8.70
N VAL A 731 -18.59 -9.64 -8.31
CA VAL A 731 -18.63 -8.46 -9.19
C VAL A 731 -17.29 -8.29 -9.91
N ASP A 732 -16.18 -8.47 -9.19
CA ASP A 732 -14.84 -8.43 -9.78
C ASP A 732 -14.53 -9.65 -10.67
N TRP A 733 -15.00 -10.84 -10.31
CA TRP A 733 -14.95 -12.02 -11.19
C TRP A 733 -15.72 -11.78 -12.50
N LEU A 734 -16.96 -11.29 -12.42
CA LEU A 734 -17.77 -10.89 -13.58
C LEU A 734 -17.06 -9.81 -14.42
N ARG A 735 -16.39 -8.85 -13.78
CA ARG A 735 -15.61 -7.83 -14.49
C ARG A 735 -14.43 -8.43 -15.26
N ARG A 736 -13.77 -9.45 -14.70
CA ARG A 736 -12.59 -10.11 -15.29
C ARG A 736 -12.96 -11.09 -16.41
N GLU A 737 -13.85 -12.03 -16.14
CA GLU A 737 -14.17 -13.14 -17.05
C GLU A 737 -15.27 -12.77 -18.06
N HIS A 738 -16.11 -11.78 -17.73
CA HIS A 738 -17.33 -11.46 -18.47
C HIS A 738 -17.55 -9.94 -18.62
N GLN A 739 -16.50 -9.21 -19.01
CA GLN A 739 -16.46 -7.74 -19.11
C GLN A 739 -17.66 -7.12 -19.86
N ARG A 740 -18.18 -7.79 -20.91
CA ARG A 740 -19.34 -7.32 -21.70
C ARG A 740 -20.67 -7.37 -20.94
N LEU A 741 -20.80 -8.28 -19.96
CA LEU A 741 -22.01 -8.47 -19.16
C LEU A 741 -21.95 -7.69 -17.84
N TYR A 742 -20.75 -7.32 -17.38
CA TYR A 742 -20.52 -6.60 -16.13
C TYR A 742 -21.34 -5.31 -16.01
N MET A 743 -21.22 -4.37 -16.96
CA MET A 743 -21.92 -3.08 -16.89
C MET A 743 -23.46 -3.22 -16.95
N PRO A 744 -24.03 -4.00 -17.88
CA PRO A 744 -25.48 -4.25 -17.89
C PRO A 744 -25.98 -4.87 -16.59
N LEU A 745 -25.31 -5.90 -16.07
CA LEU A 745 -25.72 -6.59 -14.85
C LEU A 745 -25.59 -5.70 -13.61
N LEU A 746 -24.53 -4.89 -13.53
CA LEU A 746 -24.35 -3.93 -12.44
C LEU A 746 -25.46 -2.86 -12.47
N ILE A 747 -25.78 -2.30 -13.64
CA ILE A 747 -26.86 -1.31 -13.80
C ILE A 747 -28.20 -1.93 -13.41
N VAL A 748 -28.50 -3.15 -13.88
CA VAL A 748 -29.73 -3.86 -13.52
C VAL A 748 -29.81 -4.14 -12.01
N ALA A 749 -28.71 -4.57 -11.39
CA ALA A 749 -28.65 -4.79 -9.95
C ALA A 749 -28.86 -3.49 -9.16
N ILE A 750 -28.24 -2.39 -9.59
CA ILE A 750 -28.40 -1.05 -9.00
C ILE A 750 -29.85 -0.59 -9.10
N LEU A 751 -30.47 -0.73 -10.26
CA LEU A 751 -31.87 -0.34 -10.49
C LEU A 751 -32.83 -1.22 -9.67
N ALA A 752 -32.61 -2.53 -9.63
CA ALA A 752 -33.44 -3.45 -8.85
C ALA A 752 -33.36 -3.16 -7.35
N VAL A 753 -32.16 -2.95 -6.81
CA VAL A 753 -31.93 -2.57 -5.41
C VAL A 753 -32.54 -1.20 -5.13
N GLY A 754 -32.32 -0.21 -6.00
CA GLY A 754 -32.89 1.12 -5.87
C GLY A 754 -34.42 1.12 -5.83
N VAL A 755 -35.08 0.37 -6.72
CA VAL A 755 -36.55 0.22 -6.76
C VAL A 755 -37.09 -0.46 -5.50
N LEU A 756 -36.41 -1.51 -5.02
CA LEU A 756 -36.78 -2.19 -3.77
C LEU A 756 -36.73 -1.26 -2.56
N LEU A 757 -35.66 -0.47 -2.45
CA LEU A 757 -35.46 0.46 -1.33
C LEU A 757 -36.39 1.66 -1.39
N LEU A 758 -36.66 2.19 -2.59
CA LEU A 758 -37.63 3.28 -2.79
C LEU A 758 -39.06 2.84 -2.44
N GLY A 759 -39.35 1.54 -2.56
CA GLY A 759 -40.60 0.94 -2.08
C GLY A 759 -40.74 0.86 -0.59
N ALA A 760 -39.67 0.43 0.07
CA ALA A 760 -39.62 0.35 1.53
C ALA A 760 -39.66 1.75 2.17
N ALA A 761 -39.33 2.78 1.38
CA ALA A 761 -39.27 4.18 1.75
C ALA A 761 -40.58 4.93 1.79
N VAL A 762 -41.48 4.60 0.86
CA VAL A 762 -42.72 5.34 0.65
C VAL A 762 -43.83 4.29 0.60
N PRO A 763 -44.51 4.04 1.73
CA PRO A 763 -45.62 3.10 1.77
C PRO A 763 -46.66 3.45 0.69
N GLY A 764 -47.01 2.49 -0.17
CA GLY A 764 -47.95 2.65 -1.29
C GLY A 764 -47.34 3.06 -2.64
N LEU A 765 -46.03 3.32 -2.73
CA LEU A 765 -45.36 3.68 -4.00
C LEU A 765 -45.40 2.56 -5.06
N HIS A 766 -45.48 1.30 -4.60
CA HIS A 766 -45.53 0.11 -5.46
C HIS A 766 -46.92 -0.49 -5.61
N ASP A 767 -47.97 0.20 -5.15
CA ASP A 767 -49.37 -0.21 -5.31
C ASP A 767 -49.86 0.04 -6.75
N VAL A 768 -49.11 -0.50 -7.73
CA VAL A 768 -49.44 -0.50 -9.14
C VAL A 768 -50.07 -1.87 -9.48
N PRO A 769 -51.23 -1.93 -10.16
CA PRO A 769 -51.85 -3.20 -10.53
C PRO A 769 -50.89 -4.09 -11.35
N GLY A 770 -50.62 -5.31 -10.88
CA GLY A 770 -49.67 -6.25 -11.49
C GLY A 770 -48.23 -6.20 -10.95
N PHE A 771 -47.95 -5.33 -9.96
CA PHE A 771 -46.64 -5.14 -9.32
C PHE A 771 -46.64 -5.51 -7.82
N SER A 772 -47.49 -6.45 -7.41
CA SER A 772 -47.70 -6.82 -5.99
C SER A 772 -46.51 -7.52 -5.33
N GLY A 773 -45.70 -8.28 -6.08
CA GLY A 773 -44.52 -8.98 -5.54
C GLY A 773 -43.45 -8.02 -4.98
N PRO A 774 -43.00 -7.01 -5.74
CA PRO A 774 -42.09 -5.98 -5.25
C PRO A 774 -42.68 -5.10 -4.14
N ALA A 775 -43.98 -4.79 -4.18
CA ALA A 775 -44.67 -4.04 -3.11
C ALA A 775 -44.71 -4.81 -1.79
N GLN A 776 -45.01 -6.11 -1.87
CA GLN A 776 -45.00 -7.03 -0.73
C GLN A 776 -43.57 -7.19 -0.18
N LEU A 777 -42.57 -7.39 -1.05
CA LEU A 777 -41.16 -7.48 -0.67
C LEU A 777 -40.62 -6.16 -0.07
N ALA A 778 -41.05 -5.01 -0.56
CA ALA A 778 -40.69 -3.70 -0.04
C ALA A 778 -41.33 -3.40 1.32
N ASN A 779 -42.61 -3.76 1.48
CA ASN A 779 -43.31 -3.64 2.76
C ASN A 779 -42.74 -4.63 3.80
N GLU A 780 -42.44 -5.86 3.38
CA GLU A 780 -41.69 -6.85 4.16
C GLU A 780 -40.31 -6.29 4.53
N LEU A 781 -39.55 -5.68 3.62
CA LEU A 781 -38.24 -5.04 3.88
C LEU A 781 -38.31 -3.87 4.88
N SER A 782 -39.38 -3.05 4.83
CA SER A 782 -39.59 -1.92 5.74
C SER A 782 -39.99 -2.32 7.17
N THR A 783 -40.57 -3.52 7.31
CA THR A 783 -40.97 -4.16 8.57
C THR A 783 -40.06 -5.32 8.95
N TRP A 784 -39.03 -5.59 8.14
CA TRP A 784 -38.07 -6.67 8.31
C TRP A 784 -37.15 -6.28 9.47
N TRP A 785 -37.37 -6.89 10.63
CA TRP A 785 -36.48 -6.72 11.77
C TRP A 785 -34.98 -6.99 11.42
N PRO A 786 -34.58 -7.84 10.44
CA PRO A 786 -33.18 -7.92 10.01
C PRO A 786 -32.69 -6.70 9.25
N ALA A 787 -33.50 -6.04 8.41
CA ALA A 787 -33.11 -4.78 7.77
C ALA A 787 -32.90 -3.68 8.81
N MET A 788 -33.78 -3.61 9.81
CA MET A 788 -33.64 -2.69 10.94
C MET A 788 -32.38 -2.98 11.78
N ALA A 789 -32.13 -4.25 12.10
CA ALA A 789 -30.93 -4.67 12.81
C ALA A 789 -29.64 -4.35 12.03
N VAL A 790 -29.66 -4.62 10.73
CA VAL A 790 -28.56 -4.31 9.81
C VAL A 790 -28.33 -2.81 9.73
N ALA A 791 -29.40 -2.00 9.60
CA ALA A 791 -29.30 -0.54 9.57
C ALA A 791 -28.79 0.02 10.90
N ALA A 792 -29.26 -0.48 12.04
CA ALA A 792 -28.77 -0.10 13.37
C ALA A 792 -27.30 -0.46 13.57
N ALA A 793 -26.90 -1.65 13.13
CA ALA A 793 -25.54 -2.15 13.25
C ALA A 793 -24.58 -1.47 12.26
N LEU A 794 -25.02 -1.16 11.04
CA LEU A 794 -24.31 -0.35 10.06
C LEU A 794 -24.15 1.08 10.56
N PHE A 795 -25.20 1.67 11.11
CA PHE A 795 -25.13 2.97 11.77
C PHE A 795 -24.10 2.96 12.90
N THR A 796 -24.16 1.96 13.78
CA THR A 796 -23.21 1.82 14.89
C THR A 796 -21.78 1.67 14.39
N ALA A 797 -21.56 0.87 13.35
CA ALA A 797 -20.25 0.69 12.74
C ALA A 797 -19.73 1.99 12.09
N VAL A 798 -20.57 2.72 11.36
CA VAL A 798 -20.23 4.01 10.75
C VAL A 798 -19.95 5.07 11.81
N ALA A 799 -20.74 5.11 12.88
CA ALA A 799 -20.55 6.01 14.01
C ALA A 799 -19.22 5.72 14.73
N ILE A 800 -18.94 4.44 15.07
CA ILE A 800 -17.66 4.02 15.66
C ILE A 800 -16.50 4.38 14.73
N ALA A 801 -16.62 4.08 13.43
CA ALA A 801 -15.60 4.40 12.45
C ALA A 801 -15.35 5.92 12.36
N ALA A 802 -16.41 6.73 12.35
CA ALA A 802 -16.33 8.19 12.37
C ALA A 802 -15.66 8.71 13.65
N ALA A 803 -15.96 8.13 14.81
CA ALA A 803 -15.34 8.48 16.09
C ALA A 803 -13.85 8.12 16.12
N VAL A 804 -13.48 6.91 15.70
CA VAL A 804 -12.06 6.48 15.59
C VAL A 804 -11.32 7.34 14.58
N LEU A 805 -11.94 7.66 13.44
CA LEU A 805 -11.36 8.53 12.43
C LEU A 805 -11.16 9.95 12.96
N LEU A 806 -12.16 10.53 13.63
CA LEU A 806 -12.05 11.85 14.25
C LEU A 806 -10.93 11.86 15.30
N ALA A 807 -10.86 10.83 16.15
CA ALA A 807 -9.79 10.69 17.13
C ALA A 807 -8.41 10.60 16.46
N HIS A 808 -8.28 9.87 15.36
CA HIS A 808 -7.05 9.85 14.57
C HIS A 808 -6.73 11.23 13.99
N LEU A 809 -7.70 11.97 13.45
CA LEU A 809 -7.50 13.34 12.97
C LEU A 809 -7.09 14.31 14.08
N VAL A 810 -7.66 14.17 15.28
CA VAL A 810 -7.26 14.91 16.49
C VAL A 810 -5.84 14.54 16.89
N PHE A 811 -5.49 13.25 16.86
CA PHE A 811 -4.13 12.76 17.09
C PHE A 811 -3.12 13.33 16.09
N LEU A 812 -3.51 13.57 14.83
CA LEU A 812 -2.67 14.23 13.83
C LEU A 812 -2.54 15.74 14.06
N GLY A 813 -3.44 16.35 14.83
CA GLY A 813 -3.49 17.80 15.02
C GLY A 813 -4.32 18.53 13.96
N ALA A 814 -5.22 17.82 13.25
CA ALA A 814 -6.04 18.38 12.17
C ALA A 814 -6.92 19.56 12.63
N TYR A 815 -7.33 19.61 13.91
CA TYR A 815 -8.08 20.73 14.48
C TYR A 815 -7.38 22.09 14.31
N SER A 816 -6.04 22.08 14.22
CA SER A 816 -5.28 23.31 14.01
C SER A 816 -5.44 23.93 12.62
N LEU A 817 -5.91 23.13 11.65
CA LEU A 817 -6.14 23.56 10.26
C LEU A 817 -7.39 24.44 10.11
N ILE A 818 -8.31 24.41 11.09
CA ILE A 818 -9.47 25.32 11.14
C ILE A 818 -9.02 26.78 11.13
N ALA A 819 -7.86 27.07 11.75
CA ALA A 819 -7.30 28.42 11.82
C ALA A 819 -6.16 28.65 10.81
N ASP A 820 -6.00 27.79 9.80
CA ASP A 820 -4.96 27.89 8.77
C ASP A 820 -5.57 27.92 7.36
N PRO A 821 -5.90 29.11 6.81
CA PRO A 821 -6.53 29.24 5.50
C PRO A 821 -5.72 28.60 4.36
N LYS A 822 -4.38 28.50 4.50
CA LYS A 822 -3.55 27.85 3.48
C LYS A 822 -3.87 26.36 3.36
N ALA A 823 -4.31 25.71 4.44
CA ALA A 823 -4.69 24.30 4.43
C ALA A 823 -6.02 24.03 3.69
N TRP A 824 -6.81 25.07 3.39
CA TRP A 824 -8.12 24.92 2.76
C TRP A 824 -8.03 24.84 1.24
N VAL A 825 -6.91 25.26 0.68
CA VAL A 825 -6.62 25.26 -0.75
C VAL A 825 -5.67 24.09 -1.04
N SER A 826 -5.79 23.49 -2.22
CA SER A 826 -4.81 22.54 -2.76
C SER A 826 -3.88 23.29 -3.73
N PRO A 827 -2.79 23.95 -3.26
CA PRO A 827 -1.85 24.58 -4.17
C PRO A 827 -1.06 23.51 -4.95
N ARG A 828 -0.73 23.77 -6.22
CA ARG A 828 0.27 22.96 -6.93
C ARG A 828 1.66 23.26 -6.37
N TYR A 829 2.44 22.23 -6.06
CA TYR A 829 3.84 22.37 -5.66
C TYR A 829 4.66 22.82 -6.88
N ARG A 830 5.56 23.79 -6.69
CA ARG A 830 6.51 24.25 -7.71
C ARG A 830 7.92 24.29 -7.10
N PRO A 831 8.88 23.47 -7.58
CA PRO A 831 10.25 23.48 -7.07
C PRO A 831 10.93 24.82 -7.35
N GLY A 832 11.61 25.42 -6.37
CA GLY A 832 12.48 26.60 -6.56
C GLY A 832 11.79 27.94 -6.87
N GLY A 833 10.51 27.94 -7.26
CA GLY A 833 9.73 29.16 -7.49
C GLY A 833 8.95 29.63 -6.24
N PRO A 834 8.56 30.91 -6.16
CA PRO A 834 7.57 31.34 -5.19
C PRO A 834 6.26 30.63 -5.54
N THR A 835 5.93 29.56 -4.81
CA THR A 835 4.53 29.10 -4.82
C THR A 835 3.70 30.30 -4.37
N PRO A 836 2.56 30.62 -5.01
CA PRO A 836 1.70 31.73 -4.59
C PRO A 836 1.26 31.66 -3.12
N TYR A 837 1.59 30.58 -2.41
CA TYR A 837 1.14 30.24 -1.08
C TYR A 837 2.23 29.93 -0.05
N ASP A 838 3.54 29.94 -0.37
CA ASP A 838 4.67 29.60 0.53
C ASP A 838 4.25 28.61 1.66
N PHE A 839 3.85 27.41 1.24
CA PHE A 839 3.14 26.48 2.12
C PHE A 839 4.07 25.99 3.24
N ILE A 840 5.18 25.39 2.86
CA ILE A 840 6.36 25.20 3.72
C ILE A 840 7.55 25.57 2.85
N SER A 841 8.27 26.64 3.19
CA SER A 841 9.47 27.03 2.46
C SER A 841 10.57 25.98 2.65
N GLN A 842 11.48 25.86 1.69
CA GLN A 842 12.61 24.93 1.80
C GLN A 842 13.45 25.22 3.06
N ALA A 843 13.72 26.49 3.36
CA ALA A 843 14.44 26.89 4.58
C ALA A 843 13.71 26.47 5.86
N ALA A 844 12.38 26.63 5.92
CA ALA A 844 11.59 26.19 7.06
C ALA A 844 11.54 24.67 7.18
N ALA A 845 11.44 23.95 6.06
CA ALA A 845 11.48 22.49 6.04
C ALA A 845 12.83 21.96 6.53
N THR A 846 13.95 22.52 6.04
CA THR A 846 15.31 22.19 6.51
C THR A 846 15.44 22.43 8.01
N ALA A 847 15.07 23.62 8.50
CA ALA A 847 15.17 23.95 9.92
C ALA A 847 14.32 23.03 10.81
N ILE A 848 13.13 22.61 10.36
CA ILE A 848 12.29 21.64 11.08
C ILE A 848 12.94 20.25 11.10
N ILE A 849 13.45 19.80 9.96
CA ILE A 849 14.08 18.48 9.84
C ILE A 849 15.33 18.43 10.71
N ASP A 850 16.24 19.41 10.61
CA ASP A 850 17.47 19.47 11.40
C ASP A 850 17.15 19.50 12.90
N ALA A 851 16.17 20.32 13.31
CA ALA A 851 15.81 20.42 14.71
C ALA A 851 15.18 19.15 15.28
N GLU A 852 14.40 18.40 14.49
CA GLU A 852 13.91 17.08 14.91
C GLU A 852 15.08 16.07 15.01
N HIS A 853 16.12 16.17 14.18
CA HIS A 853 17.32 15.30 14.26
C HIS A 853 18.08 15.51 15.56
N ASP A 854 18.26 16.76 15.98
CA ASP A 854 19.02 17.10 17.18
C ASP A 854 18.32 16.75 18.50
N ARG A 855 16.99 16.53 18.50
CA ARG A 855 16.16 16.44 19.72
C ARG A 855 15.32 15.17 19.84
N MET A 856 15.75 14.09 19.20
CA MET A 856 15.09 12.77 19.27
C MET A 856 14.73 12.40 20.71
N GLY A 857 13.44 12.16 20.98
CA GLY A 857 13.00 11.44 22.18
C GLY A 857 12.63 12.24 23.44
N ALA A 858 12.34 13.55 23.43
CA ALA A 858 11.70 14.14 24.63
C ALA A 858 10.83 15.38 24.40
N GLN A 859 11.22 16.33 23.57
CA GLN A 859 10.50 17.59 23.38
C GLN A 859 10.35 17.94 21.90
N PRO A 860 9.22 18.52 21.46
CA PRO A 860 9.06 18.92 20.07
C PRO A 860 10.09 20.01 19.79
N ALA A 861 10.88 19.87 18.73
CA ALA A 861 11.96 20.80 18.47
C ALA A 861 11.40 22.19 18.19
N VAL A 862 11.53 23.11 19.15
CA VAL A 862 11.06 24.49 18.96
C VAL A 862 12.05 25.15 18.03
N VAL A 863 11.65 25.29 16.77
CA VAL A 863 12.37 26.09 15.80
C VAL A 863 11.83 27.50 15.92
N ASP A 864 12.48 28.34 16.73
CA ASP A 864 12.02 29.72 16.98
C ASP A 864 11.92 30.56 15.69
N VAL A 865 12.68 30.18 14.66
CA VAL A 865 12.73 30.82 13.35
C VAL A 865 11.51 30.48 12.46
N VAL A 866 10.73 29.44 12.80
CA VAL A 866 9.62 28.97 11.95
C VAL A 866 8.26 29.25 12.59
N GLY A 867 7.38 29.91 11.84
CA GLY A 867 6.02 30.25 12.30
C GLY A 867 5.20 29.02 12.73
N ARG A 868 4.38 29.20 13.78
CA ARG A 868 3.59 28.12 14.41
C ARG A 868 2.71 27.33 13.43
N ARG A 869 2.08 27.98 12.44
CA ARG A 869 1.23 27.31 11.43
C ARG A 869 2.05 26.39 10.51
N THR A 870 3.20 26.86 10.03
CA THR A 870 4.11 26.06 9.18
C THR A 870 4.61 24.82 9.91
N ARG A 871 5.00 24.98 11.18
CA ARG A 871 5.41 23.85 12.03
C ARG A 871 4.29 22.81 12.19
N ARG A 872 3.03 23.24 12.39
CA ARG A 872 1.88 22.32 12.52
C ARG A 872 1.60 21.57 11.22
N ARG A 873 1.69 22.24 10.06
CA ARG A 873 1.56 21.61 8.74
C ARG A 873 2.63 20.54 8.52
N ALA A 874 3.89 20.87 8.84
CA ALA A 874 4.98 19.89 8.80
C ALA A 874 4.72 18.71 9.75
N GLN A 875 4.25 18.95 10.98
CA GLN A 875 3.94 17.90 11.96
C GLN A 875 2.76 16.99 11.58
N ILE A 876 1.89 17.41 10.65
CA ILE A 876 0.81 16.57 10.11
C ILE A 876 1.35 15.68 9.00
N ALA A 877 2.18 16.25 8.10
CA ALA A 877 2.92 15.50 7.08
C ALA A 877 3.92 14.51 7.70
N PHE A 878 4.51 14.92 8.81
CA PHE A 878 5.66 14.30 9.42
C PHE A 878 5.65 14.53 10.94
N PRO A 879 4.97 13.67 11.73
CA PRO A 879 4.85 13.83 13.18
C PRO A 879 6.15 13.52 13.99
N GLY A 880 7.32 13.61 13.34
CA GLY A 880 8.66 13.38 13.88
C GLY A 880 9.44 12.34 13.07
N LEU A 881 10.73 12.14 13.38
CA LEU A 881 11.71 11.24 12.69
C LEU A 881 11.47 9.74 12.81
N ASN A 882 10.27 9.34 13.15
CA ASN A 882 9.88 7.94 13.05
C ASN A 882 9.29 7.71 11.67
N PRO A 883 9.43 6.49 11.10
CA PRO A 883 8.74 6.14 9.87
C PRO A 883 7.27 6.56 10.00
N PRO A 884 6.66 7.11 8.94
CA PRO A 884 5.34 7.71 9.02
C PRO A 884 4.36 6.73 9.68
N PHE A 885 3.92 7.09 10.88
CA PHE A 885 3.23 6.17 11.79
C PHE A 885 1.73 6.46 11.82
N GLY A 886 0.95 5.39 11.81
CA GLY A 886 -0.50 5.41 11.68
C GLY A 886 -0.97 4.72 10.40
N PRO A 887 -2.24 4.30 10.34
CA PRO A 887 -2.75 3.46 9.26
C PRO A 887 -2.70 4.15 7.89
N ILE A 888 -2.77 5.48 7.84
CA ILE A 888 -2.76 6.28 6.61
C ILE A 888 -1.35 6.79 6.30
N GLN A 889 -0.60 7.23 7.32
CA GLN A 889 0.70 7.89 7.16
C GLN A 889 1.71 6.96 6.47
N LYS A 890 1.68 5.68 6.84
CA LYS A 890 2.55 4.66 6.24
C LYS A 890 2.31 4.43 4.74
N PHE A 891 1.17 4.86 4.22
CA PHE A 891 0.76 4.73 2.82
C PHE A 891 0.64 6.09 2.12
N VAL A 892 1.25 7.15 2.67
CA VAL A 892 1.13 8.50 2.11
C VAL A 892 1.69 8.57 0.69
N SER A 893 2.78 7.88 0.40
CA SER A 893 3.37 7.87 -0.93
C SER A 893 2.44 7.22 -1.95
N GLU A 894 1.78 6.11 -1.57
CA GLU A 894 0.88 5.30 -2.37
C GLU A 894 -0.47 5.99 -2.61
N ILE A 895 -0.99 6.69 -1.59
CA ILE A 895 -2.29 7.38 -1.64
C ILE A 895 -2.17 8.70 -2.41
N TYR A 896 -1.02 9.37 -2.29
CA TYR A 896 -0.78 10.70 -2.86
C TYR A 896 0.23 10.67 -4.01
N SER A 897 0.25 9.58 -4.79
CA SER A 897 0.88 9.60 -6.12
C SER A 897 0.13 10.60 -7.02
N LEU A 898 0.86 11.34 -7.83
CA LEU A 898 0.29 12.34 -8.75
C LEU A 898 0.62 12.01 -10.20
N ASP A 899 -0.38 12.20 -11.05
CA ASP A 899 -0.31 12.08 -12.50
C ASP A 899 0.04 13.41 -13.20
N GLU A 900 0.45 14.42 -12.42
CA GLU A 900 0.83 15.74 -12.91
C GLU A 900 2.18 16.15 -12.31
N PRO A 901 2.99 16.95 -13.04
CA PRO A 901 4.27 17.41 -12.54
C PRO A 901 4.13 18.37 -11.33
N PRO A 902 5.19 18.51 -10.53
CA PRO A 902 6.52 17.94 -10.74
C PRO A 902 6.59 16.47 -10.35
N PHE A 903 7.14 15.67 -11.25
CA PHE A 903 7.51 14.30 -10.97
C PHE A 903 8.87 14.24 -10.25
N PHE A 904 9.11 13.22 -9.44
CA PHE A 904 10.40 13.01 -8.78
C PHE A 904 11.02 11.71 -9.28
N LYS A 905 11.32 11.68 -10.58
CA LYS A 905 11.79 10.48 -11.25
C LYS A 905 13.23 10.61 -11.68
N HIS A 906 13.93 9.50 -11.79
CA HIS A 906 15.32 9.49 -12.23
C HIS A 906 15.74 8.17 -12.84
N PHE A 907 16.83 8.23 -13.59
CA PHE A 907 17.65 7.07 -13.96
C PHE A 907 19.13 7.44 -13.80
N LEU A 908 19.98 6.43 -13.82
CA LEU A 908 21.43 6.57 -13.66
C LEU A 908 22.15 6.30 -14.97
N GLU A 909 23.25 6.99 -15.15
CA GLU A 909 24.22 6.75 -16.21
C GLU A 909 25.56 6.40 -15.56
N PHE A 910 26.19 5.35 -16.08
CA PHE A 910 27.49 4.88 -15.65
C PHE A 910 28.47 5.04 -16.80
N GLU A 911 29.57 5.74 -16.53
CA GLU A 911 30.73 5.83 -17.41
C GLU A 911 31.92 5.19 -16.69
N THR A 912 32.58 4.25 -17.36
CA THR A 912 33.64 3.43 -16.77
C THR A 912 34.94 3.65 -17.52
N SER A 913 36.04 3.63 -16.77
CA SER A 913 37.41 3.70 -17.28
C SER A 913 38.25 2.66 -16.55
N PRO A 914 39.52 2.41 -16.93
CA PRO A 914 40.39 1.49 -16.21
C PRO A 914 40.61 1.85 -14.73
N THR A 915 40.39 3.13 -14.35
CA THR A 915 40.71 3.65 -13.03
C THR A 915 39.51 4.01 -12.17
N GLU A 916 38.36 4.27 -12.76
CA GLU A 916 37.18 4.78 -12.04
C GLU A 916 35.86 4.50 -12.77
N VAL A 917 34.77 4.51 -12.01
CA VAL A 917 33.39 4.59 -12.49
C VAL A 917 32.77 5.91 -12.06
N VAL A 918 32.30 6.69 -13.02
CA VAL A 918 31.53 7.92 -12.80
C VAL A 918 30.05 7.60 -12.92
N VAL A 919 29.28 8.00 -11.90
CA VAL A 919 27.82 7.81 -11.87
C VAL A 919 27.15 9.17 -11.95
N LYS A 920 26.29 9.35 -12.95
CA LYS A 920 25.46 10.55 -13.13
C LYS A 920 23.99 10.20 -12.88
N ILE A 921 23.27 11.10 -12.23
CA ILE A 921 21.81 11.02 -12.09
C ILE A 921 21.15 11.93 -13.13
N HIS A 922 20.15 11.43 -13.82
CA HIS A 922 19.26 12.20 -14.69
C HIS A 922 17.93 12.40 -13.98
N ARG A 923 17.63 13.62 -13.54
CA ARG A 923 16.40 13.95 -12.81
C ARG A 923 15.31 14.42 -13.76
N VAL A 924 14.17 13.77 -13.71
CA VAL A 924 13.01 14.04 -14.57
C VAL A 924 11.85 14.53 -13.72
N ARG A 925 11.46 15.79 -13.96
CA ARG A 925 10.33 16.44 -13.30
C ARG A 925 9.13 16.70 -14.21
N GLY A 926 9.32 16.62 -15.52
CA GLY A 926 8.30 16.86 -16.54
C GLY A 926 8.04 18.34 -16.83
N ASP A 927 8.05 19.20 -15.80
CA ASP A 927 7.86 20.66 -15.91
C ASP A 927 9.17 21.45 -15.99
N GLN A 928 10.32 20.77 -15.97
CA GLN A 928 11.66 21.36 -16.03
C GLN A 928 12.54 20.54 -16.98
N PRO A 929 13.59 21.15 -17.60
CA PRO A 929 14.61 20.38 -18.31
C PRO A 929 15.23 19.31 -17.43
N VAL A 930 15.68 18.20 -18.04
CA VAL A 930 16.34 17.11 -17.32
C VAL A 930 17.63 17.64 -16.70
N GLU A 931 17.77 17.53 -15.38
CA GLU A 931 18.97 17.93 -14.66
C GLU A 931 19.92 16.72 -14.58
N ILE A 932 21.15 16.89 -15.06
CA ILE A 932 22.18 15.85 -15.06
C ILE A 932 23.26 16.27 -14.05
N GLU A 933 23.54 15.43 -13.06
CA GLU A 933 24.56 15.70 -12.03
C GLU A 933 25.45 14.47 -11.80
N GLU A 934 26.77 14.66 -11.76
CA GLU A 934 27.69 13.64 -11.25
C GLU A 934 27.46 13.44 -9.75
N VAL A 935 27.00 12.25 -9.37
CA VAL A 935 26.67 11.91 -7.98
C VAL A 935 27.76 11.11 -7.28
N ALA A 936 28.50 10.28 -8.00
CA ALA A 936 29.57 9.46 -7.43
C ALA A 936 30.73 9.27 -8.40
N ARG A 937 31.93 9.13 -7.84
CA ARG A 937 33.16 8.80 -8.55
C ARG A 937 33.88 7.69 -7.78
N ILE A 938 33.78 6.48 -8.30
CA ILE A 938 34.16 5.25 -7.61
C ILE A 938 35.52 4.81 -8.14
N GLY A 939 36.57 4.89 -7.33
CA GLY A 939 37.91 4.46 -7.72
C GLY A 939 38.03 2.94 -7.82
N LEU A 940 38.54 2.45 -8.96
CA LEU A 940 38.76 1.02 -9.25
C LEU A 940 40.16 0.54 -8.84
N THR A 941 41.16 1.43 -8.87
CA THR A 941 42.57 1.12 -8.53
C THR A 941 42.87 1.26 -7.04
N ALA A 942 42.22 2.20 -6.35
CA ALA A 942 42.50 2.56 -4.96
C ALA A 942 41.80 1.66 -3.91
N ALA A 943 40.80 0.88 -4.31
CA ALA A 943 40.10 -0.06 -3.42
C ALA A 943 41.01 -1.17 -2.88
N ALA A 944 42.19 -1.37 -3.49
CA ALA A 944 43.20 -2.33 -3.07
C ALA A 944 44.20 -1.81 -2.01
N ALA A 945 44.29 -0.49 -1.75
CA ALA A 945 45.43 0.08 -1.01
C ALA A 945 45.09 0.91 0.25
N ARG A 946 43.82 1.23 0.54
CA ARG A 946 43.43 2.07 1.70
C ARG A 946 42.56 1.39 2.74
N ARG A 947 42.43 0.06 2.69
CA ARG A 947 41.60 -0.68 3.64
C ARG A 947 42.42 -1.33 4.77
N ASP A 948 43.66 -0.94 5.03
CA ASP A 948 44.43 -1.49 6.15
C ASP A 948 44.02 -0.91 7.50
#